data_AF-A0A7C5MGQ0-F1
#
_entry.id   AF-A0A7C5MGQ0-F1
#
_cell.length_a   1.000
_cell.length_b   1.000
_cell.length_c   1.000
_cell.angle_alpha   90.00
_cell.angle_beta   90.00
_cell.angle_gamma   90.00
#
_symmetry.space_group_name_H-M   'P 1'
#
loop_
_entity.id
_entity.type
_entity.pdbx_description
1 polymer ?
#
loop_
_entity_poly.entity_id
_entity_poly.type
_entity_poly.pdbx_seq_one_letter_code
_entity_poly.pdbx_strand_id
1 'polypeptide(L)'
;MSNARSLLATTPLTDLRRISYRLSSHPAWRRTGVLERLHASRVSEFRRILRACAIAASRGRHALVLLVPKEQDPDAFMRAFYTYARERAGRPVRQFALCDSPWPAALGTLVGIGNPAPVSVETLQDLLFAADRMFQRLRAALSRDLATDEAGPGLLVVQGDISNERTFLGFLSHLSPPEAMWRAIPGPKASRDQFVVVASMPTSQGDPVSLPKGVETLEVRPIEPEDIRAAPDAAAEILLLGLSGQRMTRESGPAPRGAISVDKAIQAGLYHDMALGETTWGHIQALCAAGQAREAVELACANREALTPDQLMESAQLALVAAESEPVMALVQAAALRGAHPAAVACIMAEAMFIQAQVERAAALAREALCANAPLQYRSCALNTLGKVAFRAGRHDEAEQLFVQVHELLPGGLEAARATHNLGLVALRRGDLGQAVLKLQEAVLAAESLGEAQGAALARRNLAIALEHQGRYQAAMEYALEALDRLSRLNAIAHLPNAILTVADLLVTFGEWDRAMALVEAAEGIAASTGQAQVVSVCHRLRGECALLRGDALAATRELEAAYAEFRSRGFADDAAFCAARLAEACLALGALKEALRWAEVPTGQGEARGRALVVMGRAALLEGKPAQAASTLSKGRDILAAARQREPLAMATAALADAMEALGDQAAALNLREEARSLLEEVSGAVPAEYRKAFRARPGISEVIEAQPEPTGLVAPMSRATPVTPQLRHRLPKILGDSQALRRTLVMIERVRDVNVPVLLLGESGTGKELLAEALHLLSPRARGPFVRVNAAAFTDTLLLSELFGHERGAFTGAHARKIGRFEAANGGTLFLDEIGDVSEHLQTALLRVIEEQRFQRVGGVDTVRVDVRLVFATHRDLNEAMRAGRFREDLFHRISAVTIPVPPLRERVEDIPVLAEHFAAELASETGREVSLSADAIEILCSWRWPGNVRELKNVVRKACLMAEGPTVTRETLLGECPELRHAGRRPAAGGLDVFDMVFGRGLSLFQARAEVEVALIREALSQTGGNISAAAQLLGMKRPRLSQMVKEYGLKVEAGATPQVLQPRRGSAAKEGRP
;
A
#
# COMPACT_ATOMS: atom_id res chain seq x y z
N MET A 1 -33.62 -20.69 -57.12
CA MET A 1 -34.21 -19.89 -56.02
C MET A 1 -34.00 -20.54 -54.66
N SER A 2 -34.19 -21.87 -54.52
CA SER A 2 -33.74 -22.64 -53.34
C SER A 2 -32.24 -22.96 -53.38
N ASN A 3 -31.73 -23.51 -54.50
CA ASN A 3 -30.29 -23.66 -54.70
C ASN A 3 -29.55 -22.30 -54.72
N ALA A 4 -28.29 -22.36 -54.29
CA ALA A 4 -27.30 -21.28 -54.25
C ALA A 4 -27.55 -20.12 -53.26
N ARG A 5 -28.56 -20.19 -52.37
CA ARG A 5 -28.87 -19.10 -51.42
C ARG A 5 -28.36 -19.31 -49.98
N SER A 6 -28.26 -20.54 -49.49
CA SER A 6 -27.51 -20.90 -48.26
C SER A 6 -26.09 -21.38 -48.56
N LEU A 7 -25.90 -22.01 -49.74
CA LEU A 7 -24.71 -22.70 -50.24
C LEU A 7 -23.52 -21.75 -50.55
N LEU A 8 -23.36 -20.73 -49.72
CA LEU A 8 -22.40 -19.66 -49.89
C LEU A 8 -22.09 -18.92 -48.58
N ALA A 9 -23.10 -18.73 -47.72
CA ALA A 9 -22.99 -17.89 -46.53
C ALA A 9 -21.94 -18.41 -45.51
N THR A 10 -21.64 -19.71 -45.57
CA THR A 10 -20.66 -20.41 -44.73
C THR A 10 -19.53 -21.07 -45.53
N THR A 11 -19.61 -21.03 -46.85
CA THR A 11 -18.96 -22.03 -47.71
C THR A 11 -17.46 -21.69 -47.86
N PRO A 12 -16.56 -22.69 -47.79
CA PRO A 12 -15.12 -22.47 -47.85
C PRO A 12 -14.72 -21.60 -49.04
N LEU A 13 -13.57 -20.95 -48.94
CA LEU A 13 -13.16 -19.95 -49.92
C LEU A 13 -13.14 -20.48 -51.38
N THR A 14 -13.11 -21.79 -51.65
CA THR A 14 -13.52 -22.36 -52.96
C THR A 14 -14.75 -21.70 -53.61
N ASP A 15 -15.59 -21.08 -52.79
CA ASP A 15 -16.91 -20.68 -53.15
C ASP A 15 -17.12 -19.16 -52.87
N LEU A 16 -16.23 -18.22 -53.33
CA LEU A 16 -16.50 -16.74 -53.31
C LEU A 16 -16.17 -15.69 -54.46
N ARG A 17 -15.87 -15.96 -55.78
CA ARG A 17 -16.03 -15.01 -56.98
C ARG A 17 -16.72 -15.44 -58.37
N ARG A 18 -17.18 -16.68 -58.65
CA ARG A 18 -18.37 -17.19 -59.49
C ARG A 18 -19.82 -17.61 -58.86
N ILE A 19 -20.51 -16.87 -57.94
CA ILE A 19 -21.91 -16.78 -57.35
C ILE A 19 -22.77 -15.41 -57.34
N SER A 20 -22.61 -14.28 -56.61
CA SER A 20 -23.63 -13.14 -56.58
C SER A 20 -23.79 -12.06 -57.72
N TYR A 21 -22.78 -11.45 -58.34
CA TYR A 21 -22.78 -10.22 -59.21
C TYR A 21 -23.60 -10.26 -60.54
N ARG A 22 -24.66 -11.04 -60.65
CA ARG A 22 -25.51 -11.12 -61.87
C ARG A 22 -27.02 -11.07 -61.51
N LEU A 23 -27.35 -10.87 -60.22
CA LEU A 23 -28.59 -11.32 -59.55
C LEU A 23 -29.63 -10.21 -59.34
N SER A 24 -29.23 -9.16 -58.63
CA SER A 24 -30.12 -8.12 -58.09
C SER A 24 -30.54 -7.08 -59.12
N SER A 25 -29.89 -7.05 -60.29
CA SER A 25 -30.12 -6.07 -61.36
C SER A 25 -31.22 -6.47 -62.35
N HIS A 26 -31.60 -7.75 -62.44
CA HIS A 26 -32.58 -8.23 -63.42
C HIS A 26 -33.89 -8.60 -62.71
N PRO A 27 -35.07 -8.09 -63.13
CA PRO A 27 -36.33 -8.30 -62.41
C PRO A 27 -36.77 -9.77 -62.34
N ALA A 28 -36.33 -10.59 -63.30
CA ALA A 28 -36.51 -12.04 -63.27
C ALA A 28 -35.49 -12.75 -62.36
N TRP A 29 -34.27 -12.23 -62.17
CA TRP A 29 -33.29 -12.87 -61.27
C TRP A 29 -33.46 -12.49 -59.81
N ARG A 30 -34.05 -11.31 -59.54
CA ARG A 30 -34.82 -11.04 -58.30
C ARG A 30 -35.90 -12.12 -58.01
N ARG A 31 -36.23 -12.98 -58.97
CA ARG A 31 -37.16 -14.12 -58.86
C ARG A 31 -36.55 -15.53 -59.15
N THR A 32 -35.30 -15.68 -59.60
CA THR A 32 -34.74 -17.01 -59.97
C THR A 32 -33.45 -17.41 -59.23
N GLY A 33 -32.58 -16.48 -58.85
CA GLY A 33 -31.33 -16.77 -58.12
C GLY A 33 -30.15 -17.06 -59.06
N VAL A 34 -29.48 -15.99 -59.53
CA VAL A 34 -28.38 -16.07 -60.52
C VAL A 34 -27.20 -16.91 -60.12
N LEU A 35 -27.17 -17.29 -58.85
CA LEU A 35 -26.06 -17.17 -57.94
C LEU A 35 -24.87 -18.00 -58.50
N GLU A 36 -24.20 -17.46 -59.56
CA GLU A 36 -23.02 -17.89 -60.35
C GLU A 36 -21.95 -16.73 -60.74
N ARG A 37 -21.85 -15.55 -60.05
CA ARG A 37 -20.67 -14.58 -59.83
C ARG A 37 -20.24 -14.06 -58.33
N LEU A 38 -19.27 -14.56 -57.49
CA LEU A 38 -19.19 -15.18 -56.05
C LEU A 38 -18.89 -16.73 -55.65
N HIS A 39 -18.23 -17.62 -56.44
CA HIS A 39 -17.50 -18.93 -56.22
C HIS A 39 -15.96 -18.87 -56.56
N ALA A 40 -15.59 -18.93 -57.85
CA ALA A 40 -14.22 -19.19 -58.32
C ALA A 40 -13.00 -18.40 -57.78
N SER A 41 -12.97 -17.09 -57.48
CA SER A 41 -11.65 -16.49 -57.12
C SER A 41 -11.20 -16.89 -55.73
N ARG A 42 -12.11 -16.93 -54.76
CA ARG A 42 -11.69 -17.29 -53.40
C ARG A 42 -11.09 -18.73 -53.44
N VAL A 43 -11.44 -19.63 -54.41
CA VAL A 43 -10.71 -20.91 -54.68
C VAL A 43 -9.23 -20.66 -54.86
N SER A 44 -8.90 -19.75 -55.77
CA SER A 44 -7.54 -19.47 -56.19
C SER A 44 -6.75 -18.77 -55.10
N GLU A 45 -7.42 -17.92 -54.30
CA GLU A 45 -6.84 -17.30 -53.10
C GLU A 45 -6.58 -18.37 -52.01
N PHE A 46 -7.55 -19.25 -51.70
CA PHE A 46 -7.40 -20.35 -50.71
C PHE A 46 -6.31 -21.36 -51.09
N ARG A 47 -6.33 -21.86 -52.34
CA ARG A 47 -5.29 -22.77 -52.85
C ARG A 47 -3.92 -22.08 -52.97
N ARG A 48 -3.84 -20.75 -53.05
CA ARG A 48 -2.59 -19.99 -52.99
C ARG A 48 -2.03 -19.94 -51.57
N ILE A 49 -2.88 -19.68 -50.57
CA ILE A 49 -2.51 -19.73 -49.14
C ILE A 49 -2.03 -21.14 -48.77
N LEU A 50 -2.82 -22.18 -49.04
CA LEU A 50 -2.46 -23.58 -48.75
C LEU A 50 -1.14 -24.00 -49.44
N ARG A 51 -0.86 -23.52 -50.67
CA ARG A 51 0.44 -23.72 -51.32
C ARG A 51 1.59 -23.02 -50.60
N ALA A 52 1.43 -21.76 -50.21
CA ALA A 52 2.47 -20.99 -49.54
C ALA A 52 2.87 -21.64 -48.20
N CYS A 53 1.88 -21.99 -47.37
CA CYS A 53 2.10 -22.63 -46.08
C CYS A 53 2.73 -24.03 -46.23
N ALA A 54 2.28 -24.85 -47.19
CA ALA A 54 2.89 -26.17 -47.45
C ALA A 54 4.34 -26.08 -47.99
N ILE A 55 4.67 -25.06 -48.79
CA ILE A 55 6.04 -24.84 -49.28
C ILE A 55 6.97 -24.40 -48.14
N ALA A 56 6.50 -23.53 -47.23
CA ALA A 56 7.25 -23.15 -46.04
C ALA A 56 7.49 -24.37 -45.12
N ALA A 57 6.43 -25.12 -44.81
CA ALA A 57 6.51 -26.33 -43.98
C ALA A 57 7.48 -27.40 -44.53
N SER A 58 7.63 -27.49 -45.86
CA SER A 58 8.51 -28.49 -46.50
C SER A 58 10.02 -28.15 -46.48
N ARG A 59 10.43 -26.99 -45.96
CA ARG A 59 11.79 -26.45 -46.16
C ARG A 59 12.60 -26.07 -44.90
N GLY A 60 12.05 -26.21 -43.69
CA GLY A 60 12.79 -25.95 -42.47
C GLY A 60 11.99 -26.15 -41.18
N ARG A 61 12.67 -26.01 -40.03
CA ARG A 61 12.06 -26.03 -38.68
C ARG A 61 11.33 -24.72 -38.42
N HIS A 62 10.13 -24.57 -38.98
CA HIS A 62 9.30 -23.38 -38.83
C HIS A 62 8.06 -23.65 -37.97
N ALA A 63 7.71 -22.69 -37.11
CA ALA A 63 6.43 -22.63 -36.41
C ALA A 63 5.50 -21.68 -37.18
N LEU A 64 4.41 -22.20 -37.73
CA LEU A 64 3.55 -21.51 -38.66
C LEU A 64 2.21 -21.18 -37.98
N VAL A 65 2.00 -19.90 -37.68
CA VAL A 65 0.77 -19.39 -37.08
C VAL A 65 -0.28 -19.13 -38.16
N LEU A 66 -1.54 -19.41 -37.84
CA LEU A 66 -2.70 -19.20 -38.70
C LEU A 66 -3.83 -18.56 -37.89
N LEU A 67 -4.41 -17.50 -38.45
CA LEU A 67 -5.56 -16.81 -37.87
C LEU A 67 -6.81 -17.19 -38.66
N VAL A 68 -7.83 -17.67 -37.95
CA VAL A 68 -9.11 -18.10 -38.52
C VAL A 68 -10.22 -17.20 -37.96
N PRO A 69 -11.13 -16.66 -38.80
CA PRO A 69 -12.28 -15.89 -38.29
C PRO A 69 -13.15 -16.75 -37.37
N LYS A 70 -13.78 -16.11 -36.39
CA LYS A 70 -14.69 -16.74 -35.42
C LYS A 70 -15.90 -17.44 -36.06
N GLU A 71 -16.21 -17.07 -37.30
CA GLU A 71 -17.33 -17.55 -38.12
C GLU A 71 -17.01 -18.82 -38.94
N GLN A 72 -15.74 -19.25 -39.00
CA GLN A 72 -15.30 -20.43 -39.77
C GLN A 72 -14.93 -21.58 -38.83
N ASP A 73 -15.38 -22.79 -39.14
CA ASP A 73 -14.98 -24.02 -38.43
C ASP A 73 -13.45 -24.23 -38.54
N PRO A 74 -12.68 -24.08 -37.44
CA PRO A 74 -11.22 -24.20 -37.48
C PRO A 74 -10.80 -25.64 -37.75
N ASP A 75 -11.58 -26.64 -37.33
CA ASP A 75 -11.31 -28.03 -37.63
C ASP A 75 -11.60 -28.35 -39.11
N ALA A 76 -12.61 -27.75 -39.75
CA ALA A 76 -12.78 -27.89 -41.20
C ALA A 76 -11.61 -27.30 -41.98
N PHE A 77 -11.11 -26.13 -41.56
CA PHE A 77 -9.90 -25.55 -42.13
C PHE A 77 -8.69 -26.46 -41.91
N MET A 78 -8.48 -26.97 -40.69
CA MET A 78 -7.41 -27.91 -40.35
C MET A 78 -7.49 -29.21 -41.16
N ARG A 79 -8.67 -29.84 -41.23
CA ARG A 79 -8.93 -31.05 -42.04
C ARG A 79 -8.57 -30.81 -43.51
N ALA A 80 -8.94 -29.66 -44.07
CA ALA A 80 -8.57 -29.28 -45.44
C ALA A 80 -7.06 -29.02 -45.60
N PHE A 81 -6.42 -28.34 -44.64
CA PHE A 81 -4.98 -28.09 -44.63
C PHE A 81 -4.17 -29.38 -44.54
N TYR A 82 -4.46 -30.25 -43.57
CA TYR A 82 -3.74 -31.52 -43.37
C TYR A 82 -3.92 -32.47 -44.55
N THR A 83 -5.11 -32.51 -45.17
CA THR A 83 -5.32 -33.28 -46.42
C THR A 83 -4.43 -32.74 -47.53
N TYR A 84 -4.45 -31.43 -47.79
CA TYR A 84 -3.64 -30.80 -48.83
C TYR A 84 -2.12 -30.90 -48.59
N ALA A 85 -1.68 -30.82 -47.33
CA ALA A 85 -0.28 -30.99 -46.94
C ALA A 85 0.16 -32.45 -47.09
N ARG A 86 -0.66 -33.42 -46.65
CA ARG A 86 -0.39 -34.86 -46.78
C ARG A 86 -0.31 -35.29 -48.25
N GLU A 87 -1.15 -34.73 -49.12
CA GLU A 87 -1.13 -34.97 -50.57
C GLU A 87 0.10 -34.39 -51.30
N ARG A 88 0.83 -33.42 -50.70
CA ARG A 88 1.87 -32.65 -51.41
C ARG A 88 3.25 -32.58 -50.75
N ALA A 89 3.36 -32.76 -49.44
CA ALA A 89 4.61 -32.62 -48.69
C ALA A 89 5.26 -33.96 -48.30
N GLY A 90 4.56 -35.09 -48.47
CA GLY A 90 5.11 -36.44 -48.28
C GLY A 90 5.52 -36.81 -46.85
N ARG A 91 5.26 -35.95 -45.86
CA ARG A 91 5.55 -36.16 -44.43
C ARG A 91 4.33 -35.77 -43.58
N PRO A 92 4.11 -36.42 -42.42
CA PRO A 92 3.06 -36.02 -41.49
C PRO A 92 3.42 -34.68 -40.83
N VAL A 93 2.54 -33.70 -40.96
CA VAL A 93 2.56 -32.48 -40.14
C VAL A 93 1.85 -32.81 -38.83
N ARG A 94 2.48 -32.56 -37.67
CA ARG A 94 1.83 -32.76 -36.36
C ARG A 94 0.94 -31.56 -36.02
N GLN A 95 -0.21 -31.83 -35.43
CA GLN A 95 -1.07 -30.81 -34.86
C GLN A 95 -0.52 -30.38 -33.50
N PHE A 96 -0.13 -29.11 -33.40
CA PHE A 96 0.02 -28.44 -32.12
C PHE A 96 -1.33 -27.84 -31.73
N ALA A 97 -1.56 -27.62 -30.43
CA ALA A 97 -2.90 -27.49 -29.86
C ALA A 97 -3.76 -26.42 -30.56
N LEU A 98 -5.04 -26.77 -30.78
CA LEU A 98 -6.08 -25.76 -30.93
C LEU A 98 -6.21 -25.07 -29.56
N CYS A 99 -6.12 -23.75 -29.53
CA CYS A 99 -6.10 -23.00 -28.27
C CYS A 99 -7.50 -22.45 -27.96
N ASP A 100 -8.40 -23.32 -27.50
CA ASP A 100 -9.80 -23.00 -27.13
C ASP A 100 -9.91 -22.20 -25.81
N SER A 101 -8.96 -21.30 -25.60
CA SER A 101 -8.89 -20.34 -24.51
C SER A 101 -9.49 -19.00 -24.99
N PRO A 102 -10.06 -18.15 -24.11
CA PRO A 102 -10.73 -16.89 -24.48
C PRO A 102 -9.80 -15.75 -24.98
N TRP A 103 -8.87 -16.06 -25.88
CA TRP A 103 -8.02 -15.12 -26.62
C TRP A 103 -8.79 -13.97 -27.29
N PRO A 104 -10.00 -14.16 -27.88
CA PRO A 104 -10.68 -13.08 -28.60
C PRO A 104 -11.23 -11.97 -27.71
N ALA A 105 -11.41 -12.19 -26.41
CA ALA A 105 -12.05 -11.19 -25.55
C ALA A 105 -11.10 -10.01 -25.30
N ALA A 106 -9.96 -10.24 -24.63
CA ALA A 106 -9.02 -9.19 -24.26
C ALA A 106 -8.41 -8.45 -25.48
N LEU A 107 -8.15 -9.17 -26.59
CA LEU A 107 -7.67 -8.54 -27.83
C LEU A 107 -8.81 -7.92 -28.66
N GLY A 108 -10.03 -8.45 -28.58
CA GLY A 108 -11.23 -7.83 -29.15
C GLY A 108 -11.54 -6.47 -28.50
N THR A 109 -11.33 -6.34 -27.18
CA THR A 109 -11.39 -5.07 -26.46
C THR A 109 -10.31 -4.07 -26.92
N LEU A 110 -9.20 -4.53 -27.51
CA LEU A 110 -8.13 -3.67 -28.04
C LEU A 110 -8.29 -3.27 -29.52
N VAL A 111 -9.05 -4.03 -30.32
CA VAL A 111 -9.14 -3.82 -31.79
C VAL A 111 -10.58 -3.57 -32.27
N GLY A 112 -11.60 -3.94 -31.48
CA GLY A 112 -13.02 -3.82 -31.82
C GLY A 112 -13.70 -2.52 -31.37
N ILE A 113 -13.00 -1.62 -30.66
CA ILE A 113 -13.59 -0.40 -30.11
C ILE A 113 -13.44 0.78 -31.10
N GLY A 114 -14.57 1.38 -31.49
CA GLY A 114 -14.64 2.49 -32.46
C GLY A 114 -14.65 3.90 -31.88
N ASN A 115 -14.55 4.07 -30.56
CA ASN A 115 -14.54 5.38 -29.87
C ASN A 115 -13.74 5.25 -28.55
N PRO A 116 -12.94 6.23 -28.09
CA PRO A 116 -11.91 5.97 -27.08
C PRO A 116 -12.49 5.89 -25.66
N ALA A 117 -12.74 4.67 -25.18
CA ALA A 117 -12.80 4.39 -23.74
C ALA A 117 -11.39 4.54 -23.13
N PRO A 118 -11.22 5.25 -22.00
CA PRO A 118 -9.92 5.40 -21.36
C PRO A 118 -9.47 4.10 -20.69
N VAL A 119 -8.63 3.33 -21.38
CA VAL A 119 -7.95 2.16 -20.82
C VAL A 119 -6.96 2.65 -19.76
N SER A 120 -7.10 2.20 -18.51
CA SER A 120 -6.18 2.62 -17.45
C SER A 120 -4.75 2.16 -17.74
N VAL A 121 -3.75 2.92 -17.27
CA VAL A 121 -2.33 2.58 -17.44
C VAL A 121 -2.03 1.18 -16.89
N GLU A 122 -2.66 0.80 -15.78
CA GLU A 122 -2.56 -0.53 -15.18
C GLU A 122 -3.21 -1.61 -16.05
N THR A 123 -4.38 -1.36 -16.67
CA THR A 123 -4.99 -2.30 -17.62
C THR A 123 -4.09 -2.51 -18.84
N LEU A 124 -3.46 -1.43 -19.34
CA LEU A 124 -2.45 -1.49 -20.40
C LEU A 124 -1.21 -2.28 -19.98
N GLN A 125 -0.71 -2.07 -18.76
CA GLN A 125 0.42 -2.80 -18.20
C GLN A 125 0.11 -4.28 -18.00
N ASP A 126 -1.07 -4.65 -17.47
CA ASP A 126 -1.47 -6.04 -17.29
C ASP A 126 -1.70 -6.76 -18.63
N LEU A 127 -2.25 -6.07 -19.65
CA LEU A 127 -2.34 -6.60 -21.01
C LEU A 127 -0.94 -6.88 -21.60
N LEU A 128 0.02 -5.99 -21.37
CA LEU A 128 1.43 -6.19 -21.77
C LEU A 128 2.11 -7.32 -20.97
N PHE A 129 1.88 -7.41 -19.67
CA PHE A 129 2.44 -8.46 -18.79
C PHE A 129 1.77 -9.83 -19.01
N ALA A 130 0.52 -9.86 -19.47
CA ALA A 130 -0.16 -11.06 -19.94
C ALA A 130 0.38 -11.48 -21.30
N ALA A 131 0.63 -10.54 -22.22
CA ALA A 131 1.23 -10.82 -23.51
C ALA A 131 2.65 -11.38 -23.38
N ASP A 132 3.52 -10.79 -22.55
CA ASP A 132 4.87 -11.34 -22.30
C ASP A 132 4.79 -12.74 -21.67
N ARG A 133 4.00 -12.94 -20.60
CA ARG A 133 3.83 -14.27 -19.98
C ARG A 133 3.21 -15.29 -20.94
N MET A 134 2.37 -14.87 -21.89
CA MET A 134 1.88 -15.71 -22.99
C MET A 134 3.01 -16.06 -23.96
N PHE A 135 3.81 -15.10 -24.42
CA PHE A 135 4.95 -15.37 -25.31
C PHE A 135 6.02 -16.23 -24.64
N GLN A 136 6.29 -16.06 -23.34
CA GLN A 136 7.17 -16.95 -22.59
C GLN A 136 6.61 -18.38 -22.52
N ARG A 137 5.30 -18.56 -22.29
CA ARG A 137 4.65 -19.88 -22.37
C ARG A 137 4.69 -20.49 -23.76
N LEU A 138 4.46 -19.70 -24.81
CA LEU A 138 4.54 -20.13 -26.21
C LEU A 138 5.96 -20.58 -26.56
N ARG A 139 6.97 -19.79 -26.17
CA ARG A 139 8.40 -20.06 -26.32
C ARG A 139 8.81 -21.32 -25.55
N ALA A 140 8.26 -21.54 -24.35
CA ALA A 140 8.51 -22.71 -23.51
C ALA A 140 7.73 -23.97 -23.92
N ALA A 141 6.71 -23.87 -24.77
CA ALA A 141 6.06 -25.00 -25.42
C ALA A 141 6.81 -25.38 -26.71
N LEU A 142 7.07 -24.39 -27.57
CA LEU A 142 7.88 -24.55 -28.79
C LEU A 142 9.27 -25.11 -28.46
N SER A 143 9.97 -24.64 -27.43
CA SER A 143 11.29 -25.15 -27.06
C SER A 143 11.28 -26.56 -26.46
N ARG A 144 10.16 -27.01 -25.88
CA ARG A 144 10.05 -28.38 -25.35
C ARG A 144 9.90 -29.41 -26.47
N ASP A 145 9.07 -29.13 -27.47
CA ASP A 145 8.81 -30.11 -28.53
C ASP A 145 9.82 -30.02 -29.70
N LEU A 146 10.36 -28.83 -30.01
CA LEU A 146 11.46 -28.67 -30.99
C LEU A 146 12.79 -29.27 -30.51
N ALA A 147 12.91 -29.67 -29.24
CA ALA A 147 14.08 -30.36 -28.70
C ALA A 147 14.15 -31.85 -29.11
N THR A 148 13.10 -32.40 -29.75
CA THR A 148 13.11 -33.77 -30.29
C THR A 148 13.38 -33.76 -31.80
N ASP A 149 14.43 -34.45 -32.24
CA ASP A 149 14.93 -34.33 -33.62
C ASP A 149 13.94 -34.87 -34.70
N GLU A 150 12.95 -35.67 -34.31
CA GLU A 150 11.88 -36.19 -35.16
C GLU A 150 10.69 -35.19 -35.37
N ALA A 151 10.72 -34.01 -34.74
CA ALA A 151 9.64 -33.04 -34.85
C ALA A 151 9.53 -32.45 -36.28
N GLY A 152 8.37 -32.65 -36.91
CA GLY A 152 7.98 -31.97 -38.14
C GLY A 152 7.65 -30.47 -37.92
N PRO A 153 7.38 -29.71 -39.00
CA PRO A 153 6.99 -28.30 -38.90
C PRO A 153 5.74 -28.15 -38.04
N GLY A 154 5.75 -27.18 -37.12
CA GLY A 154 4.65 -26.96 -36.18
C GLY A 154 3.60 -26.00 -36.72
N LEU A 155 2.32 -26.35 -36.58
CA LEU A 155 1.19 -25.52 -36.98
C LEU A 155 0.40 -25.08 -35.75
N LEU A 156 0.32 -23.77 -35.50
CA LEU A 156 -0.49 -23.17 -34.44
C LEU A 156 -1.68 -22.44 -35.08
N VAL A 157 -2.90 -22.75 -34.66
CA VAL A 157 -4.10 -22.05 -35.11
C VAL A 157 -4.70 -21.26 -33.96
N VAL A 158 -4.98 -19.99 -34.22
CA VAL A 158 -5.60 -19.03 -33.30
C VAL A 158 -6.88 -18.53 -33.96
N GLN A 159 -7.97 -18.44 -33.21
CA GLN A 159 -9.26 -17.97 -33.70
C GLN A 159 -9.63 -16.63 -33.04
N GLY A 160 -10.25 -15.70 -33.77
CA GLY A 160 -10.65 -14.41 -33.20
C GLY A 160 -11.20 -13.42 -34.24
N ASP A 161 -11.68 -12.28 -33.73
CA ASP A 161 -12.13 -11.12 -34.52
C ASP A 161 -11.02 -10.06 -34.57
N ILE A 162 -10.66 -9.59 -35.77
CA ILE A 162 -9.59 -8.59 -35.97
C ILE A 162 -10.05 -7.54 -36.99
N SER A 163 -10.54 -6.40 -36.49
CA SER A 163 -11.08 -5.28 -37.26
C SER A 163 -10.03 -4.35 -37.90
N ASN A 164 -8.73 -4.54 -37.65
CA ASN A 164 -7.67 -3.76 -38.30
C ASN A 164 -6.33 -4.51 -38.44
N GLU A 165 -5.93 -4.77 -39.69
CA GLU A 165 -4.68 -5.44 -40.07
C GLU A 165 -3.43 -4.75 -39.50
N ARG A 166 -3.35 -3.42 -39.62
CA ARG A 166 -2.13 -2.67 -39.30
C ARG A 166 -1.92 -2.53 -37.80
N THR A 167 -3.00 -2.30 -37.06
CA THR A 167 -3.02 -2.26 -35.60
C THR A 167 -2.46 -3.56 -35.02
N PHE A 168 -2.93 -4.71 -35.53
CA PHE A 168 -2.50 -6.03 -35.07
C PHE A 168 -1.06 -6.39 -35.48
N LEU A 169 -0.65 -6.05 -36.71
CA LEU A 169 0.74 -6.29 -37.17
C LEU A 169 1.76 -5.39 -36.46
N GLY A 170 1.41 -4.13 -36.17
CA GLY A 170 2.23 -3.23 -35.34
C GLY A 170 2.45 -3.83 -33.96
N PHE A 171 1.36 -4.21 -33.28
CA PHE A 171 1.39 -4.85 -31.96
C PHE A 171 2.29 -6.11 -31.93
N LEU A 172 2.15 -7.03 -32.90
CA LEU A 172 3.03 -8.21 -32.99
C LEU A 172 4.49 -7.85 -33.26
N SER A 173 4.78 -6.83 -34.09
CA SER A 173 6.14 -6.42 -34.41
C SER A 173 6.89 -5.79 -33.22
N HIS A 174 6.17 -5.17 -32.28
CA HIS A 174 6.76 -4.57 -31.07
C HIS A 174 6.95 -5.56 -29.90
N LEU A 175 6.34 -6.74 -29.95
CA LEU A 175 6.40 -7.76 -28.89
C LEU A 175 7.25 -8.99 -29.25
N SER A 176 8.00 -8.93 -30.36
CA SER A 176 8.73 -10.07 -30.93
C SER A 176 10.25 -9.98 -30.75
N PRO A 177 10.97 -11.12 -30.73
CA PRO A 177 12.43 -11.12 -30.82
C PRO A 177 12.89 -10.40 -32.10
N PRO A 178 14.01 -9.65 -32.08
CA PRO A 178 14.48 -8.87 -33.24
C PRO A 178 14.88 -9.72 -34.46
N GLU A 179 15.03 -11.04 -34.28
CA GLU A 179 15.33 -12.04 -35.31
C GLU A 179 14.06 -12.59 -36.00
N ALA A 180 12.87 -12.34 -35.45
CA ALA A 180 11.62 -12.93 -35.91
C ALA A 180 10.99 -12.13 -37.06
N MET A 181 11.00 -12.69 -38.28
CA MET A 181 10.28 -12.07 -39.39
C MET A 181 8.81 -12.48 -39.42
N TRP A 182 7.93 -11.48 -39.39
CA TRP A 182 6.49 -11.63 -39.55
C TRP A 182 6.07 -11.14 -40.93
N ARG A 183 5.24 -11.91 -41.65
CA ARG A 183 4.72 -11.53 -42.96
C ARG A 183 3.23 -11.83 -43.07
N ALA A 184 2.43 -10.79 -43.29
CA ALA A 184 1.02 -10.92 -43.59
C ALA A 184 0.80 -11.38 -45.03
N ILE A 185 -0.19 -12.25 -45.22
CA ILE A 185 -0.71 -12.66 -46.52
C ILE A 185 -2.14 -12.10 -46.59
N PRO A 186 -2.39 -11.02 -47.34
CA PRO A 186 -3.70 -10.40 -47.40
C PRO A 186 -4.73 -11.30 -48.06
N GLY A 187 -5.93 -11.32 -47.46
CA GLY A 187 -7.07 -12.05 -47.97
C GLY A 187 -7.75 -11.39 -49.17
N PRO A 188 -8.96 -11.85 -49.53
CA PRO A 188 -9.67 -11.38 -50.71
C PRO A 188 -10.03 -9.89 -50.59
N LYS A 189 -9.80 -9.09 -51.64
CA LYS A 189 -10.21 -7.65 -51.76
C LYS A 189 -11.72 -7.32 -51.51
N ALA A 190 -12.55 -8.31 -51.19
CA ALA A 190 -13.97 -8.18 -50.87
C ALA A 190 -14.29 -8.40 -49.37
N SER A 191 -13.26 -8.57 -48.54
CA SER A 191 -13.33 -8.75 -47.08
C SER A 191 -12.01 -8.19 -46.53
N ARG A 192 -12.02 -6.98 -45.95
CA ARG A 192 -10.80 -6.24 -45.58
C ARG A 192 -10.19 -6.68 -44.24
N ASP A 193 -10.76 -7.71 -43.65
CA ASP A 193 -10.66 -8.09 -42.24
C ASP A 193 -10.23 -9.56 -42.09
N GLN A 194 -9.78 -10.19 -43.19
CA GLN A 194 -9.38 -11.60 -43.26
C GLN A 194 -7.93 -11.75 -43.74
N PHE A 195 -7.05 -12.27 -42.87
CA PHE A 195 -5.60 -12.31 -43.06
C PHE A 195 -4.97 -13.61 -42.56
N VAL A 196 -3.82 -13.98 -43.12
CA VAL A 196 -2.97 -15.06 -42.60
C VAL A 196 -1.59 -14.50 -42.31
N VAL A 197 -1.16 -14.53 -41.05
CA VAL A 197 0.13 -13.96 -40.61
C VAL A 197 1.13 -15.08 -40.36
N VAL A 198 2.11 -15.22 -41.26
CA VAL A 198 3.16 -16.24 -41.17
C VAL A 198 4.38 -15.68 -40.44
N ALA A 199 4.76 -16.33 -39.34
CA ALA A 199 6.04 -16.12 -38.67
C ALA A 199 7.13 -17.00 -39.30
N SER A 200 8.36 -16.47 -39.35
CA SER A 200 9.57 -17.23 -39.68
C SER A 200 10.67 -16.88 -38.69
N MET A 201 10.88 -17.78 -37.73
CA MET A 201 12.05 -17.79 -36.85
C MET A 201 13.23 -18.43 -37.61
N PRO A 202 14.36 -17.74 -37.83
CA PRO A 202 15.56 -18.38 -38.34
C PRO A 202 16.21 -19.23 -37.24
N THR A 203 16.40 -20.52 -37.47
CA THR A 203 17.42 -21.29 -36.74
C THR A 203 18.80 -20.82 -37.17
N SER A 204 19.78 -20.85 -36.27
CA SER A 204 21.04 -20.06 -36.29
C SER A 204 22.00 -20.20 -37.49
N GLN A 205 21.66 -20.95 -38.54
CA GLN A 205 22.35 -20.98 -39.83
C GLN A 205 21.32 -21.11 -40.98
N GLY A 206 21.16 -20.06 -41.79
CA GLY A 206 20.36 -20.10 -43.01
C GLY A 206 19.86 -18.73 -43.49
N ASP A 207 20.01 -18.45 -44.79
CA ASP A 207 19.53 -17.21 -45.40
C ASP A 207 17.99 -17.10 -45.42
N PRO A 208 17.42 -15.89 -45.32
CA PRO A 208 15.98 -15.67 -45.33
C PRO A 208 15.32 -16.08 -46.66
N VAL A 209 14.28 -16.93 -46.59
CA VAL A 209 13.63 -17.49 -47.77
C VAL A 209 12.97 -16.42 -48.66
N SER A 210 13.41 -16.39 -49.92
CA SER A 210 12.78 -15.60 -50.98
C SER A 210 11.39 -16.13 -51.31
N LEU A 211 10.37 -15.26 -51.25
CA LEU A 211 8.98 -15.58 -51.56
C LEU A 211 8.61 -15.15 -53.00
N PRO A 212 7.55 -15.73 -53.61
CA PRO A 212 7.13 -15.37 -54.95
C PRO A 212 6.80 -13.88 -55.11
N LYS A 213 7.19 -13.27 -56.23
CA LYS A 213 6.88 -11.86 -56.55
C LYS A 213 5.36 -11.59 -56.45
N GLY A 214 5.00 -10.49 -55.79
CA GLY A 214 3.60 -10.08 -55.57
C GLY A 214 3.06 -10.32 -54.15
N VAL A 215 3.95 -10.42 -53.16
CA VAL A 215 3.64 -10.28 -51.72
C VAL A 215 4.29 -8.97 -51.25
N GLU A 216 3.55 -8.12 -50.54
CA GLU A 216 4.09 -6.90 -49.94
C GLU A 216 4.78 -7.22 -48.61
N THR A 217 5.90 -6.56 -48.33
CA THR A 217 6.62 -6.64 -47.05
C THR A 217 6.61 -5.30 -46.35
N LEU A 218 6.15 -5.29 -45.10
CA LEU A 218 6.28 -4.19 -44.17
C LEU A 218 7.39 -4.53 -43.17
N GLU A 219 8.44 -3.71 -43.14
CA GLU A 219 9.45 -3.75 -42.08
C GLU A 219 9.09 -2.69 -41.02
N VAL A 220 9.09 -3.10 -39.75
CA VAL A 220 8.83 -2.25 -38.59
C VAL A 220 9.92 -2.56 -37.55
N ARG A 221 10.46 -1.54 -36.89
CA ARG A 221 11.43 -1.73 -35.80
C ARG A 221 10.71 -1.96 -34.47
N PRO A 222 11.21 -2.87 -33.61
CA PRO A 222 10.71 -3.01 -32.24
C PRO A 222 11.04 -1.77 -31.39
N ILE A 223 10.38 -1.67 -30.23
CA ILE A 223 10.68 -0.72 -29.16
C ILE A 223 11.39 -1.53 -28.07
N GLU A 224 12.49 -1.02 -27.49
CA GLU A 224 13.26 -1.80 -26.53
C GLU A 224 12.63 -1.80 -25.14
N PRO A 225 12.71 -2.90 -24.35
CA PRO A 225 12.13 -3.00 -23.01
C PRO A 225 12.70 -2.01 -21.96
N GLU A 226 13.67 -1.17 -22.32
CA GLU A 226 14.23 -0.13 -21.47
C GLU A 226 13.48 1.21 -21.64
N ASP A 227 13.03 1.53 -22.86
CA ASP A 227 12.26 2.76 -23.15
C ASP A 227 10.91 2.76 -22.41
N ILE A 228 10.22 1.61 -22.41
CA ILE A 228 8.92 1.41 -21.73
C ILE A 228 9.04 1.64 -20.22
N ARG A 229 10.21 1.33 -19.61
CA ARG A 229 10.47 1.54 -18.18
C ARG A 229 10.95 2.95 -17.84
N ALA A 230 11.36 3.75 -18.82
CA ALA A 230 11.85 5.11 -18.60
C ALA A 230 10.73 6.17 -18.61
N ALA A 231 9.65 5.95 -19.36
CA ALA A 231 8.49 6.85 -19.43
C ALA A 231 7.21 6.10 -19.89
N PRO A 232 6.47 5.45 -18.96
CA PRO A 232 5.34 4.58 -19.31
C PRO A 232 4.22 5.33 -20.03
N ASP A 233 3.89 6.56 -19.62
CA ASP A 233 2.81 7.34 -20.23
C ASP A 233 3.14 7.77 -21.65
N ALA A 234 4.39 8.16 -21.91
CA ALA A 234 4.86 8.48 -23.27
C ALA A 234 4.96 7.24 -24.16
N ALA A 235 5.29 6.07 -23.60
CA ALA A 235 5.24 4.80 -24.32
C ALA A 235 3.79 4.41 -24.66
N ALA A 236 2.84 4.62 -23.75
CA ALA A 236 1.42 4.43 -23.99
C ALA A 236 0.87 5.42 -25.04
N GLU A 237 1.27 6.70 -25.00
CA GLU A 237 0.89 7.71 -25.99
C GLU A 237 1.45 7.39 -27.38
N ILE A 238 2.71 6.95 -27.48
CA ILE A 238 3.32 6.48 -28.74
C ILE A 238 2.61 5.23 -29.28
N LEU A 239 2.23 4.28 -28.41
CA LEU A 239 1.40 3.13 -28.77
C LEU A 239 0.04 3.58 -29.31
N LEU A 240 -0.70 4.44 -28.60
CA LEU A 240 -2.01 4.95 -29.01
C LEU A 240 -1.96 5.73 -30.33
N LEU A 241 -0.93 6.57 -30.53
CA LEU A 241 -0.69 7.26 -31.78
C LEU A 241 -0.41 6.27 -32.92
N GLY A 242 0.40 5.24 -32.68
CA GLY A 242 0.66 4.15 -33.63
C GLY A 242 -0.59 3.34 -33.99
N LEU A 243 -1.43 3.02 -33.01
CA LEU A 243 -2.69 2.29 -33.17
C LEU A 243 -3.71 3.11 -33.99
N SER A 244 -3.68 4.45 -33.90
CA SER A 244 -4.54 5.37 -34.68
C SER A 244 -4.15 5.53 -36.15
N GLY A 245 -2.90 5.23 -36.52
CA GLY A 245 -2.45 5.12 -37.91
C GLY A 245 -2.25 6.42 -38.70
N GLN A 246 -2.26 7.61 -38.07
CA GLN A 246 -1.98 8.87 -38.76
C GLN A 246 -0.47 9.11 -39.02
N ARG A 247 -0.15 9.80 -40.13
CA ARG A 247 1.21 10.26 -40.45
C ARG A 247 1.37 11.74 -40.11
N MET A 248 2.50 12.11 -39.51
CA MET A 248 2.95 13.51 -39.53
C MET A 248 3.34 13.95 -40.95
N THR A 249 2.85 15.10 -41.39
CA THR A 249 3.40 15.88 -42.51
C THR A 249 3.37 17.37 -42.17
N ARG A 250 4.55 18.02 -42.17
CA ARG A 250 4.63 19.49 -42.16
C ARG A 250 4.41 20.01 -43.58
N GLU A 251 3.59 21.06 -43.75
CA GLU A 251 3.96 22.38 -44.30
C GLU A 251 2.70 23.28 -44.43
N SER A 252 2.87 24.55 -44.79
CA SER A 252 1.95 25.64 -44.39
C SER A 252 1.28 26.43 -45.54
N GLY A 253 0.10 27.00 -45.26
CA GLY A 253 -0.64 27.91 -46.15
C GLY A 253 -1.64 28.80 -45.37
N PRO A 254 -2.00 30.00 -45.87
CA PRO A 254 -2.66 31.04 -45.07
C PRO A 254 -4.20 31.01 -45.08
N ALA A 255 -4.81 31.68 -44.09
CA ALA A 255 -6.26 31.67 -43.83
C ALA A 255 -7.03 32.90 -44.38
N PRO A 256 -8.31 32.74 -44.78
CA PRO A 256 -9.31 33.81 -44.78
C PRO A 256 -9.95 33.99 -43.38
N ARG A 257 -10.73 35.07 -43.18
CA ARG A 257 -11.17 35.53 -41.85
C ARG A 257 -12.67 35.33 -41.60
N GLY A 258 -13.01 34.82 -40.42
CA GLY A 258 -14.38 34.76 -39.86
C GLY A 258 -14.35 34.03 -38.52
N ALA A 259 -14.87 34.62 -37.44
CA ALA A 259 -14.56 34.17 -36.08
C ALA A 259 -15.64 33.27 -35.45
N ILE A 260 -15.19 32.11 -34.96
CA ILE A 260 -15.42 31.54 -33.61
C ILE A 260 -14.20 30.61 -33.35
N SER A 261 -13.72 30.49 -32.11
CA SER A 261 -12.52 29.70 -31.81
C SER A 261 -12.80 28.18 -31.80
N VAL A 262 -11.87 27.42 -32.37
CA VAL A 262 -11.98 25.95 -32.56
C VAL A 262 -12.13 25.22 -31.22
N ASP A 263 -11.52 25.71 -30.14
CA ASP A 263 -11.57 25.10 -28.81
C ASP A 263 -12.99 24.94 -28.28
N LYS A 264 -13.89 25.89 -28.60
CA LYS A 264 -15.32 25.82 -28.24
C LYS A 264 -16.14 24.85 -29.09
N ALA A 265 -15.63 24.43 -30.26
CA ALA A 265 -16.23 23.36 -31.03
C ALA A 265 -15.74 21.99 -30.56
N ILE A 266 -14.46 21.87 -30.19
CA ILE A 266 -13.87 20.61 -29.69
C ILE A 266 -14.47 20.22 -28.33
N GLN A 267 -14.65 21.16 -27.39
CA GLN A 267 -15.29 20.87 -26.09
C GLN A 267 -16.77 20.42 -26.20
N ALA A 268 -17.42 20.58 -27.36
CA ALA A 268 -18.85 20.30 -27.48
C ALA A 268 -19.18 18.87 -27.96
N GLY A 269 -18.28 18.17 -28.67
CA GLY A 269 -18.52 16.85 -29.28
C GLY A 269 -19.60 16.76 -30.36
N LEU A 270 -20.49 17.76 -30.44
CA LEU A 270 -21.75 17.78 -31.18
C LEU A 270 -21.56 18.15 -32.65
N TYR A 271 -21.11 17.20 -33.48
CA TYR A 271 -21.37 17.27 -34.93
C TYR A 271 -21.46 15.93 -35.68
N HIS A 272 -20.94 14.81 -35.15
CA HIS A 272 -20.85 13.58 -35.95
C HIS A 272 -22.15 12.74 -35.99
N ASP A 273 -22.83 12.58 -34.86
CA ASP A 273 -23.93 11.58 -34.73
C ASP A 273 -25.34 12.14 -34.95
N MET A 274 -25.51 13.46 -35.08
CA MET A 274 -26.76 14.05 -35.61
C MET A 274 -27.08 13.58 -37.04
N ALA A 275 -26.13 12.92 -37.72
CA ALA A 275 -26.34 12.27 -39.01
C ALA A 275 -26.97 10.86 -38.94
N LEU A 276 -27.05 10.23 -37.76
CA LEU A 276 -27.52 8.85 -37.58
C LEU A 276 -28.91 8.72 -36.95
N GLY A 277 -29.44 9.79 -36.35
CA GLY A 277 -30.83 9.85 -35.88
C GLY A 277 -31.08 9.26 -34.48
N GLU A 278 -30.02 8.94 -33.73
CA GLU A 278 -30.13 8.65 -32.30
C GLU A 278 -30.45 9.94 -31.53
N THR A 279 -31.36 9.86 -30.56
CA THR A 279 -31.72 11.00 -29.72
C THR A 279 -30.67 11.21 -28.63
N THR A 280 -30.44 12.46 -28.20
CA THR A 280 -29.52 12.81 -27.10
C THR A 280 -29.78 12.01 -25.82
N TRP A 281 -31.04 11.66 -25.55
CA TRP A 281 -31.42 10.80 -24.43
C TRP A 281 -30.84 9.38 -24.52
N GLY A 282 -30.78 8.80 -25.72
CA GLY A 282 -30.18 7.48 -25.96
C GLY A 282 -28.67 7.49 -25.68
N HIS A 283 -27.97 8.59 -25.98
CA HIS A 283 -26.55 8.75 -25.64
C HIS A 283 -26.33 8.93 -24.14
N ILE A 284 -27.20 9.68 -23.45
CA ILE A 284 -27.20 9.77 -21.97
C ILE A 284 -27.39 8.37 -21.36
N GLN A 285 -28.39 7.61 -21.83
CA GLN A 285 -28.64 6.24 -21.34
C GLN A 285 -27.49 5.27 -21.66
N ALA A 286 -26.83 5.40 -22.81
CA ALA A 286 -25.66 4.59 -23.16
C ALA A 286 -24.45 4.90 -22.26
N LEU A 287 -24.20 6.17 -21.96
CA LEU A 287 -23.16 6.59 -21.01
C LEU A 287 -23.46 6.09 -19.58
N CYS A 288 -24.71 6.17 -19.13
CA CYS A 288 -25.14 5.56 -17.86
C CYS A 288 -24.87 4.04 -17.83
N ALA A 289 -25.21 3.31 -18.90
CA ALA A 289 -24.96 1.88 -19.02
C ALA A 289 -23.46 1.51 -19.08
N ALA A 290 -22.61 2.44 -19.52
CA ALA A 290 -21.14 2.31 -19.50
C ALA A 290 -20.49 2.73 -18.17
N GLY A 291 -21.27 3.19 -17.18
CA GLY A 291 -20.76 3.73 -15.91
C GLY A 291 -20.23 5.16 -16.00
N GLN A 292 -20.35 5.82 -17.15
CA GLN A 292 -19.91 7.18 -17.44
C GLN A 292 -20.95 8.22 -16.97
N ALA A 293 -21.27 8.16 -15.67
CA ALA A 293 -22.34 8.95 -15.07
C ALA A 293 -22.08 10.46 -15.15
N ARG A 294 -20.82 10.89 -15.06
CA ARG A 294 -20.44 12.30 -15.15
C ARG A 294 -20.58 12.81 -16.59
N GLU A 295 -20.09 12.08 -17.56
CA GLU A 295 -20.18 12.42 -18.98
C GLU A 295 -21.64 12.46 -19.45
N ALA A 296 -22.49 11.58 -18.91
CA ALA A 296 -23.93 11.63 -19.09
C ALA A 296 -24.57 12.91 -18.51
N VAL A 297 -24.13 13.36 -17.33
CA VAL A 297 -24.58 14.62 -16.69
C VAL A 297 -24.08 15.85 -17.45
N GLU A 298 -22.82 15.90 -17.86
CA GLU A 298 -22.25 16.98 -18.67
C GLU A 298 -22.99 17.08 -20.03
N LEU A 299 -23.27 15.95 -20.69
CA LEU A 299 -24.06 15.87 -21.93
C LEU A 299 -25.51 16.34 -21.72
N ALA A 300 -26.16 15.94 -20.62
CA ALA A 300 -27.51 16.37 -20.25
C ALA A 300 -27.57 17.87 -19.95
N CYS A 301 -26.58 18.43 -19.23
CA CYS A 301 -26.47 19.85 -18.94
C CYS A 301 -26.27 20.68 -20.22
N ALA A 302 -25.40 20.21 -21.13
CA ALA A 302 -25.17 20.86 -22.42
C ALA A 302 -26.43 20.86 -23.32
N ASN A 303 -27.17 19.75 -23.34
CA ASN A 303 -28.33 19.55 -24.23
C ASN A 303 -29.68 19.66 -23.52
N ARG A 304 -29.74 20.28 -22.34
CA ARG A 304 -30.95 20.41 -21.51
C ARG A 304 -32.17 20.99 -22.24
N GLU A 305 -31.96 21.73 -23.33
CA GLU A 305 -33.03 22.28 -24.16
C GLU A 305 -33.70 21.24 -25.10
N ALA A 306 -33.06 20.10 -25.36
CA ALA A 306 -33.59 18.99 -26.14
C ALA A 306 -34.34 17.93 -25.31
N LEU A 307 -34.21 17.96 -23.98
CA LEU A 307 -34.75 16.95 -23.07
C LEU A 307 -36.16 17.28 -22.55
N THR A 308 -36.96 16.24 -22.29
CA THR A 308 -38.29 16.36 -21.65
C THR A 308 -38.16 16.67 -20.14
N PRO A 309 -39.24 17.12 -19.46
CA PRO A 309 -39.19 17.37 -18.02
C PRO A 309 -38.73 16.15 -17.21
N ASP A 310 -39.23 14.95 -17.55
CA ASP A 310 -38.89 13.72 -16.84
C ASP A 310 -37.42 13.31 -17.08
N GLN A 311 -36.92 13.45 -18.31
CA GLN A 311 -35.51 13.20 -18.66
C GLN A 311 -34.55 14.16 -17.95
N LEU A 312 -34.96 15.42 -17.76
CA LEU A 312 -34.19 16.40 -16.99
C LEU A 312 -34.17 16.06 -15.49
N MET A 313 -35.28 15.53 -14.95
CA MET A 313 -35.33 15.07 -13.56
C MET A 313 -34.53 13.77 -13.33
N GLU A 314 -34.53 12.84 -14.29
CA GLU A 314 -33.72 11.63 -14.25
C GLU A 314 -32.22 11.96 -14.35
N SER A 315 -31.84 12.87 -15.26
CA SER A 315 -30.47 13.42 -15.33
C SER A 315 -30.07 14.19 -14.06
N ALA A 316 -31.00 14.90 -13.42
CA ALA A 316 -30.74 15.58 -12.15
C ALA A 316 -30.55 14.58 -11.00
N GLN A 317 -31.28 13.46 -11.00
CA GLN A 317 -31.09 12.38 -10.03
C GLN A 317 -29.72 11.69 -10.24
N LEU A 318 -29.25 11.58 -11.49
CA LEU A 318 -27.90 11.11 -11.82
C LEU A 318 -26.80 12.09 -11.35
N ALA A 319 -26.97 13.39 -11.59
CA ALA A 319 -26.07 14.43 -11.11
C ALA A 319 -25.97 14.46 -9.57
N LEU A 320 -27.09 14.17 -8.89
CA LEU A 320 -27.13 14.02 -7.43
C LEU A 320 -26.30 12.81 -6.96
N VAL A 321 -26.36 11.68 -7.68
CA VAL A 321 -25.55 10.48 -7.42
C VAL A 321 -24.05 10.73 -7.67
N ALA A 322 -23.71 11.56 -8.66
CA ALA A 322 -22.35 12.05 -8.90
C ALA A 322 -21.89 13.15 -7.90
N ALA A 323 -22.78 13.60 -7.00
CA ALA A 323 -22.59 14.70 -6.06
C ALA A 323 -22.34 16.10 -6.69
N GLU A 324 -22.72 16.30 -7.95
CA GLU A 324 -22.44 17.52 -8.72
C GLU A 324 -23.50 18.61 -8.48
N SER A 325 -23.26 19.46 -7.48
CA SER A 325 -24.24 20.45 -6.99
C SER A 325 -24.75 21.46 -8.02
N GLU A 326 -23.90 21.92 -8.93
CA GLU A 326 -24.26 22.93 -9.95
C GLU A 326 -25.06 22.30 -11.12
N PRO A 327 -24.62 21.18 -11.73
CA PRO A 327 -25.44 20.38 -12.64
C PRO A 327 -26.84 20.02 -12.12
N VAL A 328 -26.97 19.56 -10.87
CA VAL A 328 -28.31 19.29 -10.27
C VAL A 328 -29.20 20.53 -10.32
N MET A 329 -28.68 21.68 -9.87
CA MET A 329 -29.46 22.93 -9.85
C MET A 329 -29.85 23.40 -11.25
N ALA A 330 -28.95 23.28 -12.24
CA ALA A 330 -29.23 23.66 -13.62
C ALA A 330 -30.28 22.76 -14.29
N LEU A 331 -30.20 21.44 -14.07
CA LEU A 331 -31.14 20.46 -14.63
C LEU A 331 -32.52 20.57 -13.99
N VAL A 332 -32.60 20.71 -12.66
CA VAL A 332 -33.89 20.87 -11.95
C VAL A 332 -34.57 22.21 -12.30
N GLN A 333 -33.81 23.30 -12.47
CA GLN A 333 -34.38 24.56 -12.96
C GLN A 333 -34.94 24.43 -14.39
N ALA A 334 -34.22 23.76 -15.29
CA ALA A 334 -34.70 23.50 -16.64
C ALA A 334 -35.96 22.62 -16.65
N ALA A 335 -36.02 21.61 -15.78
CA ALA A 335 -37.20 20.74 -15.61
C ALA A 335 -38.41 21.53 -15.09
N ALA A 336 -38.24 22.33 -14.04
CA ALA A 336 -39.29 23.15 -13.45
C ALA A 336 -39.88 24.16 -14.45
N LEU A 337 -39.02 24.85 -15.22
CA LEU A 337 -39.45 25.77 -16.30
C LEU A 337 -40.20 25.06 -17.43
N ARG A 338 -40.06 23.74 -17.56
CA ARG A 338 -40.75 22.90 -18.56
C ARG A 338 -41.96 22.15 -17.99
N GLY A 339 -42.36 22.44 -16.75
CA GLY A 339 -43.56 21.88 -16.12
C GLY A 339 -43.36 20.54 -15.39
N ALA A 340 -42.13 20.21 -14.99
CA ALA A 340 -41.90 19.09 -14.07
C ALA A 340 -42.70 19.26 -12.77
N HIS A 341 -43.18 18.15 -12.21
CA HIS A 341 -44.07 18.18 -11.04
C HIS A 341 -43.39 18.87 -9.83
N PRO A 342 -44.01 19.89 -9.18
CA PRO A 342 -43.35 20.67 -8.12
C PRO A 342 -42.78 19.84 -6.97
N ALA A 343 -43.45 18.77 -6.56
CA ALA A 343 -42.92 17.89 -5.51
C ALA A 343 -41.66 17.12 -5.94
N ALA A 344 -41.51 16.81 -7.23
CA ALA A 344 -40.32 16.14 -7.75
C ALA A 344 -39.12 17.09 -7.72
N VAL A 345 -39.33 18.32 -8.20
CA VAL A 345 -38.39 19.46 -8.14
C VAL A 345 -37.92 19.68 -6.70
N ALA A 346 -38.88 19.80 -5.76
CA ALA A 346 -38.59 19.98 -4.34
C ALA A 346 -37.86 18.77 -3.71
N CYS A 347 -38.15 17.53 -4.11
CA CYS A 347 -37.44 16.34 -3.62
C CYS A 347 -35.95 16.32 -4.01
N ILE A 348 -35.63 16.49 -5.31
CA ILE A 348 -34.23 16.46 -5.74
C ILE A 348 -33.46 17.65 -5.15
N MET A 349 -34.09 18.83 -5.05
CA MET A 349 -33.48 19.96 -4.34
C MET A 349 -33.28 19.68 -2.85
N ALA A 350 -34.21 18.98 -2.19
CA ALA A 350 -34.06 18.62 -0.77
C ALA A 350 -32.88 17.65 -0.54
N GLU A 351 -32.72 16.61 -1.36
CA GLU A 351 -31.54 15.74 -1.30
C GLU A 351 -30.24 16.52 -1.58
N ALA A 352 -30.24 17.41 -2.59
CA ALA A 352 -29.07 18.21 -2.96
C ALA A 352 -28.65 19.19 -1.84
N MET A 353 -29.61 19.85 -1.19
CA MET A 353 -29.33 20.71 -0.04
C MET A 353 -28.83 19.90 1.17
N PHE A 354 -29.30 18.66 1.36
CA PHE A 354 -28.82 17.79 2.43
C PHE A 354 -27.35 17.36 2.21
N ILE A 355 -26.98 17.00 0.97
CA ILE A 355 -25.60 16.70 0.57
C ILE A 355 -24.70 17.91 0.80
N GLN A 356 -25.15 19.12 0.43
CA GLN A 356 -24.48 20.39 0.70
C GLN A 356 -24.52 20.84 2.18
N ALA A 357 -24.99 19.99 3.10
CA ALA A 357 -25.15 20.27 4.52
C ALA A 357 -26.03 21.49 4.88
N GLN A 358 -26.87 21.97 3.97
CA GLN A 358 -27.90 23.00 4.21
C GLN A 358 -29.16 22.33 4.81
N VAL A 359 -29.02 21.80 6.03
CA VAL A 359 -29.97 20.87 6.68
C VAL A 359 -31.38 21.47 6.84
N GLU A 360 -31.48 22.74 7.25
CA GLU A 360 -32.75 23.44 7.45
C GLU A 360 -33.47 23.66 6.11
N ARG A 361 -32.71 23.94 5.05
CA ARG A 361 -33.23 24.17 3.70
C ARG A 361 -33.70 22.86 3.06
N ALA A 362 -32.95 21.77 3.26
CA ALA A 362 -33.38 20.43 2.89
C ALA A 362 -34.71 20.06 3.58
N ALA A 363 -34.84 20.35 4.88
CA ALA A 363 -36.06 20.10 5.64
C ALA A 363 -37.26 20.93 5.15
N ALA A 364 -37.04 22.19 4.76
CA ALA A 364 -38.07 23.05 4.20
C ALA A 364 -38.58 22.51 2.84
N LEU A 365 -37.67 22.19 1.92
CA LEU A 365 -38.00 21.65 0.59
C LEU A 365 -38.68 20.28 0.67
N ALA A 366 -38.25 19.41 1.59
CA ALA A 366 -38.91 18.12 1.79
C ALA A 366 -40.34 18.28 2.36
N ARG A 367 -40.59 19.28 3.23
CA ARG A 367 -41.96 19.60 3.68
C ARG A 367 -42.82 20.17 2.55
N GLU A 368 -42.26 21.01 1.68
CA GLU A 368 -42.94 21.54 0.49
C GLU A 368 -43.38 20.40 -0.45
N ALA A 369 -42.51 19.41 -0.67
CA ALA A 369 -42.83 18.21 -1.45
C ALA A 369 -43.96 17.34 -0.87
N LEU A 370 -44.18 17.36 0.46
CA LEU A 370 -45.29 16.69 1.13
C LEU A 370 -46.62 17.47 1.10
N CYS A 371 -46.55 18.81 1.00
CA CYS A 371 -47.73 19.68 0.97
C CYS A 371 -48.38 19.78 -0.41
N ALA A 372 -47.61 19.57 -1.48
CA ALA A 372 -48.17 19.33 -2.81
C ALA A 372 -48.96 18.01 -2.83
N ASN A 373 -49.96 17.89 -3.72
CA ASN A 373 -50.77 16.67 -3.86
C ASN A 373 -49.99 15.57 -4.62
N ALA A 374 -48.90 15.12 -4.00
CA ALA A 374 -47.77 14.50 -4.69
C ALA A 374 -47.91 12.97 -4.84
N PRO A 375 -47.44 12.40 -5.98
CA PRO A 375 -47.26 10.96 -6.15
C PRO A 375 -46.48 10.31 -5.00
N LEU A 376 -46.84 9.07 -4.66
CA LEU A 376 -46.32 8.34 -3.49
C LEU A 376 -44.78 8.25 -3.46
N GLN A 377 -44.15 8.10 -4.63
CA GLN A 377 -42.68 8.07 -4.77
C GLN A 377 -42.01 9.36 -4.26
N TYR A 378 -42.54 10.54 -4.61
CA TYR A 378 -41.98 11.82 -4.15
C TYR A 378 -42.26 12.04 -2.67
N ARG A 379 -43.45 11.66 -2.18
CA ARG A 379 -43.73 11.67 -0.74
C ARG A 379 -42.80 10.76 0.06
N SER A 380 -42.45 9.60 -0.49
CA SER A 380 -41.48 8.65 0.08
C SER A 380 -40.06 9.25 0.12
N CYS A 381 -39.60 9.86 -0.97
CA CYS A 381 -38.30 10.55 -1.02
C CYS A 381 -38.24 11.74 -0.03
N ALA A 382 -39.31 12.51 0.08
CA ALA A 382 -39.42 13.60 1.05
C ALA A 382 -39.37 13.10 2.51
N LEU A 383 -40.07 12.01 2.84
CA LEU A 383 -39.99 11.36 4.15
C LEU A 383 -38.58 10.81 4.43
N ASN A 384 -37.94 10.16 3.45
CA ASN A 384 -36.54 9.72 3.56
C ASN A 384 -35.60 10.90 3.85
N THR A 385 -35.77 12.04 3.16
CA THR A 385 -34.94 13.24 3.40
C THR A 385 -35.19 13.85 4.77
N LEU A 386 -36.44 13.90 5.25
CA LEU A 386 -36.74 14.34 6.62
C LEU A 386 -36.17 13.37 7.67
N GLY A 387 -36.20 12.07 7.41
CA GLY A 387 -35.55 11.07 8.27
C GLY A 387 -34.04 11.25 8.35
N LYS A 388 -33.38 11.49 7.20
CA LYS A 388 -31.93 11.84 7.14
C LYS A 388 -31.62 13.10 7.94
N VAL A 389 -32.49 14.12 7.89
CA VAL A 389 -32.38 15.36 8.69
C VAL A 389 -32.58 15.08 10.19
N ALA A 390 -33.59 14.30 10.58
CA ALA A 390 -33.84 13.94 11.97
C ALA A 390 -32.67 13.14 12.56
N PHE A 391 -32.15 12.16 11.81
CA PHE A 391 -30.98 11.38 12.17
C PHE A 391 -29.74 12.25 12.36
N ARG A 392 -29.43 13.15 11.41
CA ARG A 392 -28.30 14.09 11.52
C ARG A 392 -28.43 15.07 12.70
N ALA A 393 -29.65 15.32 13.17
CA ALA A 393 -29.94 16.12 14.37
C ALA A 393 -29.99 15.30 15.67
N GLY A 394 -29.60 14.01 15.66
CA GLY A 394 -29.65 13.11 16.83
C GLY A 394 -31.06 12.68 17.25
N ARG A 395 -32.10 13.06 16.50
CA ARG A 395 -33.52 12.75 16.78
C ARG A 395 -33.86 11.37 16.22
N HIS A 396 -33.22 10.33 16.75
CA HIS A 396 -33.27 8.96 16.24
C HIS A 396 -34.69 8.38 16.17
N ASP A 397 -35.55 8.70 17.15
CA ASP A 397 -36.93 8.19 17.22
C ASP A 397 -37.83 8.81 16.14
N GLU A 398 -37.65 10.10 15.85
CA GLU A 398 -38.31 10.79 14.75
C GLU A 398 -37.81 10.28 13.39
N ALA A 399 -36.50 10.01 13.27
CA ALA A 399 -35.90 9.44 12.07
C ALA A 399 -36.48 8.04 11.77
N GLU A 400 -36.54 7.17 12.77
CA GLU A 400 -37.16 5.84 12.65
C GLU A 400 -38.62 5.93 12.20
N GLN A 401 -39.44 6.77 12.85
CA GLN A 401 -40.85 6.95 12.47
C GLN A 401 -41.00 7.42 11.01
N LEU A 402 -40.15 8.34 10.55
CA LEU A 402 -40.17 8.84 9.17
C LEU A 402 -39.75 7.75 8.16
N PHE A 403 -38.77 6.90 8.49
CA PHE A 403 -38.39 5.77 7.63
C PHE A 403 -39.41 4.62 7.63
N VAL A 404 -40.10 4.38 8.75
CA VAL A 404 -41.24 3.43 8.81
C VAL A 404 -42.40 3.92 7.94
N GLN A 405 -42.72 5.22 8.00
CA GLN A 405 -43.77 5.82 7.13
C GLN A 405 -43.46 5.68 5.63
N VAL A 406 -42.19 5.58 5.21
CA VAL A 406 -41.84 5.25 3.81
C VAL A 406 -42.33 3.84 3.44
N HIS A 407 -42.11 2.85 4.30
CA HIS A 407 -42.59 1.48 4.09
C HIS A 407 -44.12 1.37 4.13
N GLU A 408 -44.79 2.14 4.99
CA GLU A 408 -46.26 2.19 5.05
C GLU A 408 -46.87 2.85 3.79
N LEU A 409 -46.21 3.87 3.24
CA LEU A 409 -46.71 4.65 2.10
C LEU A 409 -46.42 4.00 0.75
N LEU A 410 -45.26 3.34 0.61
CA LEU A 410 -44.84 2.67 -0.61
C LEU A 410 -43.99 1.41 -0.27
N PRO A 411 -44.64 0.25 -0.02
CA PRO A 411 -43.94 -0.98 0.30
C PRO A 411 -43.20 -1.53 -0.92
N GLY A 412 -41.87 -1.33 -0.95
CA GLY A 412 -40.97 -1.81 -2.00
C GLY A 412 -40.45 -0.71 -2.92
N GLY A 413 -39.54 -1.07 -3.83
CA GLY A 413 -38.86 -0.10 -4.69
C GLY A 413 -37.74 0.69 -3.98
N LEU A 414 -37.15 1.63 -4.72
CA LEU A 414 -35.89 2.30 -4.34
C LEU A 414 -35.98 3.05 -3.00
N GLU A 415 -37.04 3.83 -2.78
CA GLU A 415 -37.18 4.61 -1.55
C GLU A 415 -37.41 3.73 -0.32
N ALA A 416 -38.10 2.59 -0.46
CA ALA A 416 -38.21 1.60 0.60
C ALA A 416 -36.85 0.97 0.93
N ALA A 417 -36.07 0.56 -0.07
CA ALA A 417 -34.72 0.03 0.15
C ALA A 417 -33.78 1.05 0.84
N ARG A 418 -33.85 2.33 0.42
CA ARG A 418 -33.16 3.45 1.06
C ARG A 418 -33.63 3.65 2.52
N ALA A 419 -34.93 3.54 2.80
CA ALA A 419 -35.46 3.63 4.16
C ALA A 419 -34.98 2.46 5.04
N THR A 420 -34.96 1.22 4.52
CA THR A 420 -34.40 0.05 5.22
C THR A 420 -32.92 0.23 5.57
N HIS A 421 -32.13 0.76 4.62
CA HIS A 421 -30.71 1.11 4.87
C HIS A 421 -30.57 2.13 6.01
N ASN A 422 -31.38 3.18 5.99
CA ASN A 422 -31.33 4.23 7.01
C ASN A 422 -31.81 3.73 8.38
N LEU A 423 -32.81 2.84 8.45
CA LEU A 423 -33.23 2.15 9.68
C LEU A 423 -32.07 1.32 10.28
N GLY A 424 -31.27 0.68 9.43
CA GLY A 424 -30.03 0.02 9.86
C GLY A 424 -29.02 0.97 10.49
N LEU A 425 -28.88 2.19 9.98
CA LEU A 425 -28.03 3.24 10.57
C LEU A 425 -28.60 3.82 11.88
N VAL A 426 -29.92 3.95 12.00
CA VAL A 426 -30.59 4.34 13.26
C VAL A 426 -30.36 3.29 14.33
N ALA A 427 -30.55 2.01 14.02
CA ALA A 427 -30.27 0.90 14.93
C ALA A 427 -28.80 0.86 15.35
N LEU A 428 -27.87 1.10 14.40
CA LEU A 428 -26.43 1.17 14.67
C LEU A 428 -26.07 2.29 15.65
N ARG A 429 -26.56 3.52 15.44
CA ARG A 429 -26.32 4.67 16.35
C ARG A 429 -27.05 4.55 17.70
N ARG A 430 -28.09 3.71 17.81
CA ARG A 430 -28.69 3.30 19.10
C ARG A 430 -27.93 2.17 19.82
N GLY A 431 -26.98 1.53 19.16
CA GLY A 431 -26.30 0.33 19.68
C GLY A 431 -27.12 -0.97 19.60
N ASP A 432 -28.28 -0.97 18.92
CA ASP A 432 -28.96 -2.22 18.56
C ASP A 432 -28.29 -2.84 17.34
N LEU A 433 -27.13 -3.45 17.59
CA LEU A 433 -26.35 -4.14 16.58
C LEU A 433 -27.11 -5.31 15.93
N GLY A 434 -28.13 -5.85 16.60
CA GLY A 434 -28.95 -6.95 16.09
C GLY A 434 -29.87 -6.47 14.97
N GLN A 435 -30.65 -5.41 15.24
CA GLN A 435 -31.47 -4.75 14.22
C GLN A 435 -30.61 -4.09 13.14
N ALA A 436 -29.44 -3.52 13.49
CA ALA A 436 -28.54 -2.93 12.51
C ALA A 436 -28.11 -3.95 11.43
N VAL A 437 -27.57 -5.10 11.85
CA VAL A 437 -27.17 -6.17 10.91
C VAL A 437 -28.36 -6.68 10.10
N LEU A 438 -29.52 -6.92 10.74
CA LEU A 438 -30.71 -7.43 10.06
C LEU A 438 -31.24 -6.43 9.00
N LYS A 439 -31.40 -5.15 9.35
CA LYS A 439 -31.89 -4.12 8.42
C LYS A 439 -30.88 -3.82 7.30
N LEU A 440 -29.57 -3.89 7.57
CA LEU A 440 -28.56 -3.71 6.54
C LEU A 440 -28.48 -4.91 5.58
N GLN A 441 -28.71 -6.14 6.07
CA GLN A 441 -28.87 -7.32 5.20
C GLN A 441 -30.13 -7.26 4.34
N GLU A 442 -31.28 -6.86 4.91
CA GLU A 442 -32.50 -6.59 4.13
C GLU A 442 -32.27 -5.51 3.07
N ALA A 443 -31.55 -4.43 3.40
CA ALA A 443 -31.25 -3.35 2.47
C ALA A 443 -30.32 -3.78 1.31
N VAL A 444 -29.33 -4.65 1.57
CA VAL A 444 -28.50 -5.26 0.50
C VAL A 444 -29.40 -6.05 -0.45
N LEU A 445 -30.22 -6.96 0.08
CA LEU A 445 -31.10 -7.82 -0.73
C LEU A 445 -32.13 -7.00 -1.53
N ALA A 446 -32.71 -5.96 -0.92
CA ALA A 446 -33.64 -5.06 -1.58
C ALA A 446 -32.98 -4.31 -2.73
N ALA A 447 -31.81 -3.71 -2.51
CA ALA A 447 -31.08 -2.98 -3.55
C ALA A 447 -30.63 -3.91 -4.70
N GLU A 448 -30.13 -5.11 -4.42
CA GLU A 448 -29.76 -6.08 -5.45
C GLU A 448 -30.98 -6.58 -6.25
N SER A 449 -32.14 -6.78 -5.61
CA SER A 449 -33.38 -7.15 -6.31
C SER A 449 -33.90 -6.06 -7.27
N LEU A 450 -33.48 -4.82 -7.08
CA LEU A 450 -33.80 -3.66 -7.91
C LEU A 450 -32.71 -3.32 -8.93
N GLY A 451 -31.61 -4.08 -8.96
CA GLY A 451 -30.42 -3.79 -9.80
C GLY A 451 -29.60 -2.58 -9.33
N GLU A 452 -29.85 -2.05 -8.13
CA GLU A 452 -29.24 -0.83 -7.62
C GLU A 452 -27.89 -1.14 -6.92
N ALA A 453 -26.86 -1.26 -7.75
CA ALA A 453 -25.55 -1.78 -7.34
C ALA A 453 -24.78 -0.86 -6.36
N GLN A 454 -25.05 0.45 -6.35
CA GLN A 454 -24.32 1.41 -5.52
C GLN A 454 -24.84 1.40 -4.07
N GLY A 455 -26.15 1.49 -3.87
CA GLY A 455 -26.79 1.30 -2.56
C GLY A 455 -26.58 -0.10 -2.01
N ALA A 456 -26.55 -1.14 -2.86
CA ALA A 456 -26.17 -2.49 -2.46
C ALA A 456 -24.72 -2.58 -1.92
N ALA A 457 -23.79 -1.78 -2.45
CA ALA A 457 -22.41 -1.71 -1.95
C ALA A 457 -22.28 -0.81 -0.70
N LEU A 458 -23.02 0.30 -0.64
CA LEU A 458 -23.09 1.15 0.56
C LEU A 458 -23.71 0.40 1.75
N ALA A 459 -24.74 -0.41 1.52
CA ALA A 459 -25.35 -1.26 2.53
C ALA A 459 -24.36 -2.33 3.05
N ARG A 460 -23.57 -2.94 2.16
CA ARG A 460 -22.46 -3.84 2.55
C ARG A 460 -21.40 -3.15 3.40
N ARG A 461 -20.96 -1.94 3.04
CA ARG A 461 -19.97 -1.19 3.84
C ARG A 461 -20.50 -0.92 5.25
N ASN A 462 -21.75 -0.47 5.38
CA ASN A 462 -22.34 -0.19 6.69
C ASN A 462 -22.63 -1.49 7.48
N LEU A 463 -22.94 -2.59 6.78
CA LEU A 463 -23.06 -3.93 7.36
C LEU A 463 -21.73 -4.43 7.94
N ALA A 464 -20.61 -4.16 7.26
CA ALA A 464 -19.27 -4.47 7.78
C ALA A 464 -19.02 -3.78 9.12
N ILE A 465 -19.30 -2.47 9.23
CA ILE A 465 -19.18 -1.70 10.48
C ILE A 465 -20.09 -2.30 11.58
N ALA A 466 -21.33 -2.64 11.25
CA ALA A 466 -22.25 -3.27 12.20
C ALA A 466 -21.77 -4.68 12.66
N LEU A 467 -21.09 -5.43 11.80
CA LEU A 467 -20.48 -6.72 12.12
C LEU A 467 -19.19 -6.59 12.92
N GLU A 468 -18.38 -5.55 12.68
CA GLU A 468 -17.19 -5.22 13.47
C GLU A 468 -17.56 -4.93 14.92
N HIS A 469 -18.56 -4.07 15.16
CA HIS A 469 -19.09 -3.84 16.52
C HIS A 469 -19.74 -5.09 17.16
N GLN A 470 -20.17 -6.09 16.37
CA GLN A 470 -20.57 -7.41 16.90
C GLN A 470 -19.38 -8.34 17.22
N GLY A 471 -18.14 -7.94 16.92
CA GLY A 471 -16.94 -8.79 17.00
C GLY A 471 -16.85 -9.86 15.90
N ARG A 472 -17.65 -9.74 14.82
CA ARG A 472 -17.71 -10.73 13.73
C ARG A 472 -16.72 -10.39 12.62
N TYR A 473 -15.46 -10.20 13.01
CA TYR A 473 -14.39 -9.60 12.20
C TYR A 473 -14.15 -10.26 10.83
N GLN A 474 -14.26 -11.58 10.74
CA GLN A 474 -14.18 -12.31 9.45
C GLN A 474 -15.22 -11.80 8.44
N ALA A 475 -16.51 -11.79 8.84
CA ALA A 475 -17.59 -11.33 7.99
C ALA A 475 -17.53 -9.81 7.75
N ALA A 476 -17.04 -9.03 8.73
CA ALA A 476 -16.82 -7.61 8.56
C ALA A 476 -15.80 -7.32 7.44
N MET A 477 -14.64 -7.99 7.46
CA MET A 477 -13.62 -7.85 6.41
C MET A 477 -14.13 -8.31 5.03
N GLU A 478 -14.86 -9.43 4.97
CA GLU A 478 -15.48 -9.92 3.73
C GLU A 478 -16.43 -8.87 3.11
N TYR A 479 -17.37 -8.31 3.88
CA TYR A 479 -18.29 -7.29 3.38
C TYR A 479 -17.62 -5.94 3.10
N ALA A 480 -16.57 -5.56 3.84
CA ALA A 480 -15.82 -4.33 3.59
C ALA A 480 -15.06 -4.40 2.26
N LEU A 481 -14.40 -5.53 1.98
CA LEU A 481 -13.71 -5.78 0.71
C LEU A 481 -14.69 -5.91 -0.47
N GLU A 482 -15.83 -6.59 -0.30
CA GLU A 482 -16.85 -6.68 -1.35
C GLU A 482 -17.48 -5.29 -1.66
N ALA A 483 -17.69 -4.46 -0.65
CA ALA A 483 -18.16 -3.09 -0.84
C ALA A 483 -17.13 -2.22 -1.58
N LEU A 484 -15.84 -2.34 -1.23
CA LEU A 484 -14.76 -1.61 -1.89
C LEU A 484 -14.62 -2.03 -3.36
N ASP A 485 -14.53 -3.33 -3.66
CA ASP A 485 -14.46 -3.86 -5.02
C ASP A 485 -15.64 -3.40 -5.90
N ARG A 486 -16.87 -3.50 -5.39
CA ARG A 486 -18.07 -3.04 -6.11
C ARG A 486 -18.05 -1.54 -6.37
N LEU A 487 -17.70 -0.71 -5.38
CA LEU A 487 -17.60 0.75 -5.56
C LEU A 487 -16.47 1.14 -6.51
N SER A 488 -15.36 0.39 -6.56
CA SER A 488 -14.28 0.58 -7.52
C SER A 488 -14.73 0.27 -8.95
N ARG A 489 -15.41 -0.86 -9.17
CA ARG A 489 -15.94 -1.25 -10.49
C ARG A 489 -17.04 -0.30 -11.00
N LEU A 490 -17.79 0.32 -10.10
CA LEU A 490 -18.79 1.35 -10.41
C LEU A 490 -18.19 2.76 -10.60
N ASN A 491 -16.87 2.92 -10.46
CA ASN A 491 -16.18 4.22 -10.44
C ASN A 491 -16.84 5.24 -9.48
N ALA A 492 -17.30 4.76 -8.32
CA ALA A 492 -18.07 5.57 -7.37
C ALA A 492 -17.14 6.43 -6.48
N ILE A 493 -16.40 7.36 -7.09
CA ILE A 493 -15.32 8.15 -6.45
C ILE A 493 -15.80 8.89 -5.19
N ALA A 494 -17.03 9.40 -5.19
CA ALA A 494 -17.68 10.05 -4.05
C ALA A 494 -17.89 9.13 -2.83
N HIS A 495 -17.66 7.81 -2.95
CA HIS A 495 -17.87 6.83 -1.89
C HIS A 495 -16.64 5.98 -1.59
N LEU A 496 -15.69 5.88 -2.53
CA LEU A 496 -14.44 5.13 -2.38
C LEU A 496 -13.65 5.45 -1.10
N PRO A 497 -13.41 6.72 -0.71
CA PRO A 497 -12.64 7.01 0.50
C PRO A 497 -13.23 6.36 1.76
N ASN A 498 -14.55 6.42 1.92
CA ASN A 498 -15.21 5.85 3.10
C ASN A 498 -15.19 4.31 3.10
N ALA A 499 -15.22 3.67 1.92
CA ALA A 499 -15.06 2.22 1.81
C ALA A 499 -13.62 1.77 2.11
N ILE A 500 -12.63 2.49 1.58
CA ILE A 500 -11.20 2.29 1.89
C ILE A 500 -10.94 2.42 3.40
N LEU A 501 -11.50 3.45 4.04
CA LEU A 501 -11.32 3.68 5.48
C LEU A 501 -12.05 2.63 6.35
N THR A 502 -13.13 2.00 5.86
CA THR A 502 -13.76 0.87 6.57
C THR A 502 -12.82 -0.35 6.59
N VAL A 503 -12.09 -0.60 5.50
CA VAL A 503 -11.04 -1.64 5.48
C VAL A 503 -9.84 -1.22 6.34
N ALA A 504 -9.51 0.07 6.38
CA ALA A 504 -8.43 0.59 7.22
C ALA A 504 -8.72 0.43 8.73
N ASP A 505 -9.93 0.78 9.22
CA ASP A 505 -10.35 0.61 10.62
C ASP A 505 -10.12 -0.83 11.10
N LEU A 506 -10.64 -1.80 10.35
CA LEU A 506 -10.44 -3.23 10.62
C LEU A 506 -8.95 -3.60 10.68
N LEU A 507 -8.12 -3.07 9.77
CA LEU A 507 -6.67 -3.30 9.80
C LEU A 507 -5.98 -2.63 11.01
N VAL A 508 -6.48 -1.49 11.51
CA VAL A 508 -6.02 -0.90 12.79
C VAL A 508 -6.38 -1.80 13.96
N THR A 509 -7.63 -2.27 14.03
CA THR A 509 -8.11 -3.27 15.01
C THR A 509 -7.27 -4.54 14.97
N PHE A 510 -6.86 -4.99 13.78
CA PHE A 510 -6.07 -6.20 13.58
C PHE A 510 -4.57 -6.06 13.85
N GLY A 511 -4.03 -4.84 13.95
CA GLY A 511 -2.59 -4.58 14.14
C GLY A 511 -1.77 -4.44 12.84
N GLU A 512 -2.40 -4.46 11.67
CA GLU A 512 -1.76 -4.33 10.35
C GLU A 512 -1.55 -2.84 9.99
N TRP A 513 -0.97 -2.08 10.91
CA TRP A 513 -1.00 -0.61 10.90
C TRP A 513 -0.35 0.03 9.68
N ASP A 514 0.64 -0.60 9.04
CA ASP A 514 1.28 -0.05 7.83
C ASP A 514 0.39 -0.20 6.59
N ARG A 515 -0.39 -1.29 6.50
CA ARG A 515 -1.42 -1.45 5.46
C ARG A 515 -2.59 -0.50 5.71
N ALA A 516 -3.02 -0.34 6.96
CA ALA A 516 -4.02 0.64 7.34
C ALA A 516 -3.60 2.07 6.94
N MET A 517 -2.34 2.44 7.20
CA MET A 517 -1.82 3.76 6.83
C MET A 517 -1.77 4.01 5.31
N ALA A 518 -1.33 3.03 4.51
CA ALA A 518 -1.36 3.15 3.06
C ALA A 518 -2.79 3.35 2.50
N LEU A 519 -3.79 2.70 3.11
CA LEU A 519 -5.21 2.93 2.78
C LEU A 519 -5.71 4.32 3.22
N VAL A 520 -5.29 4.81 4.39
CA VAL A 520 -5.63 6.17 4.85
C VAL A 520 -5.10 7.24 3.90
N GLU A 521 -3.85 7.11 3.43
CA GLU A 521 -3.24 8.02 2.46
C GLU A 521 -3.95 7.99 1.10
N ALA A 522 -4.31 6.80 0.61
CA ALA A 522 -5.08 6.64 -0.63
C ALA A 522 -6.49 7.27 -0.53
N ALA A 523 -7.19 7.05 0.59
CA ALA A 523 -8.51 7.63 0.85
C ALA A 523 -8.45 9.16 0.93
N GLU A 524 -7.42 9.72 1.58
CA GLU A 524 -7.21 11.16 1.69
C GLU A 524 -6.93 11.82 0.33
N GLY A 525 -6.09 11.20 -0.52
CA GLY A 525 -5.82 11.70 -1.87
C GLY A 525 -7.09 11.77 -2.73
N ILE A 526 -7.93 10.72 -2.68
CA ILE A 526 -9.22 10.70 -3.38
C ILE A 526 -10.18 11.73 -2.78
N ALA A 527 -10.23 11.88 -1.45
CA ALA A 527 -11.08 12.86 -0.78
C ALA A 527 -10.67 14.31 -1.11
N ALA A 528 -9.37 14.60 -1.20
CA ALA A 528 -8.86 15.91 -1.60
C ALA A 528 -9.26 16.25 -3.04
N SER A 529 -9.16 15.28 -3.97
CA SER A 529 -9.60 15.47 -5.37
C SER A 529 -11.12 15.64 -5.55
N THR A 530 -11.92 15.21 -4.56
CA THR A 530 -13.40 15.27 -4.57
C THR A 530 -13.99 16.26 -3.56
N GLY A 531 -13.16 17.09 -2.90
CA GLY A 531 -13.61 18.10 -1.92
C GLY A 531 -14.24 17.54 -0.63
N GLN A 532 -14.05 16.25 -0.33
CA GLN A 532 -14.71 15.55 0.78
C GLN A 532 -14.04 15.80 2.13
N ALA A 533 -14.11 17.05 2.63
CA ALA A 533 -13.48 17.46 3.89
C ALA A 533 -13.87 16.58 5.11
N GLN A 534 -15.07 16.00 5.13
CA GLN A 534 -15.52 15.06 6.18
C GLN A 534 -14.66 13.78 6.31
N VAL A 535 -13.96 13.39 5.25
CA VAL A 535 -13.10 12.20 5.25
C VAL A 535 -11.81 12.46 6.04
N VAL A 536 -11.29 13.70 5.99
CA VAL A 536 -10.03 14.10 6.65
C VAL A 536 -10.10 13.87 8.17
N SER A 537 -11.23 14.15 8.81
CA SER A 537 -11.44 13.84 10.23
C SER A 537 -11.33 12.35 10.58
N VAL A 538 -11.71 11.46 9.65
CA VAL A 538 -11.57 10.00 9.84
C VAL A 538 -10.11 9.58 9.60
N CYS A 539 -9.43 10.15 8.60
CA CYS A 539 -8.00 9.94 8.37
C CYS A 539 -7.15 10.33 9.60
N HIS A 540 -7.43 11.49 10.20
CA HIS A 540 -6.79 11.94 11.43
C HIS A 540 -7.10 11.02 12.63
N ARG A 541 -8.34 10.51 12.78
CA ARG A 541 -8.65 9.50 13.81
C ARG A 541 -7.76 8.28 13.63
N LEU A 542 -7.77 7.67 12.45
CA LEU A 542 -7.06 6.42 12.16
C LEU A 542 -5.55 6.55 12.29
N ARG A 543 -4.96 7.68 11.87
CA ARG A 543 -3.56 8.03 12.13
C ARG A 543 -3.25 8.05 13.62
N GLY A 544 -4.07 8.77 14.38
CA GLY A 544 -3.92 8.91 15.82
C GLY A 544 -4.05 7.59 16.59
N GLU A 545 -4.96 6.72 16.15
CA GLU A 545 -5.12 5.38 16.72
C GLU A 545 -3.98 4.42 16.33
N CYS A 546 -3.52 4.45 15.07
CA CYS A 546 -2.31 3.75 14.65
C CYS A 546 -1.10 4.17 15.50
N ALA A 547 -0.89 5.48 15.68
CA ALA A 547 0.20 6.01 16.48
C ALA A 547 0.10 5.55 17.95
N LEU A 548 -1.09 5.65 18.55
CA LEU A 548 -1.33 5.24 19.93
C LEU A 548 -1.09 3.73 20.14
N LEU A 549 -1.53 2.88 19.21
CA LEU A 549 -1.34 1.42 19.28
C LEU A 549 0.11 0.99 18.97
N ARG A 550 0.85 1.77 18.17
CA ARG A 550 2.31 1.63 17.99
C ARG A 550 3.12 2.11 19.20
N GLY A 551 2.50 2.83 20.15
CA GLY A 551 3.16 3.44 21.30
C GLY A 551 3.74 4.85 21.06
N ASP A 552 3.54 5.45 19.87
CA ASP A 552 3.84 6.87 19.63
C ASP A 552 2.68 7.74 20.11
N ALA A 553 2.63 7.93 21.42
CA ALA A 553 1.63 8.77 22.06
C ALA A 553 1.76 10.28 21.72
N LEU A 554 2.88 10.73 21.13
CA LEU A 554 3.09 12.13 20.73
C LEU A 554 2.51 12.41 19.34
N ALA A 555 2.67 11.50 18.38
CA ALA A 555 1.92 11.56 17.12
C ALA A 555 0.42 11.36 17.38
N ALA A 556 0.06 10.44 18.28
CA ALA A 556 -1.33 10.19 18.65
C ALA A 556 -2.07 11.44 19.15
N THR A 557 -1.47 12.24 20.04
CA THR A 557 -2.14 13.44 20.56
C THR A 557 -2.41 14.47 19.45
N ARG A 558 -1.46 14.71 18.54
CA ARG A 558 -1.62 15.67 17.44
C ARG A 558 -2.76 15.29 16.49
N GLU A 559 -2.75 14.04 16.05
CA GLU A 559 -3.72 13.52 15.08
C GLU A 559 -5.13 13.44 15.68
N LEU A 560 -5.25 12.96 16.93
CA LEU A 560 -6.56 12.88 17.59
C LEU A 560 -7.09 14.26 18.02
N GLU A 561 -6.25 15.26 18.31
CA GLU A 561 -6.69 16.65 18.55
C GLU A 561 -7.25 17.29 17.27
N ALA A 562 -6.63 17.04 16.11
CA ALA A 562 -7.15 17.47 14.82
C ALA A 562 -8.51 16.80 14.50
N ALA A 563 -8.60 15.48 14.65
CA ALA A 563 -9.85 14.72 14.48
C ALA A 563 -10.96 15.24 15.41
N TYR A 564 -10.65 15.43 16.70
CA TYR A 564 -11.59 15.95 17.69
C TYR A 564 -12.12 17.35 17.31
N ALA A 565 -11.23 18.26 16.92
CA ALA A 565 -11.61 19.62 16.52
C ALA A 565 -12.54 19.61 15.31
N GLU A 566 -12.22 18.82 14.28
CA GLU A 566 -13.06 18.67 13.09
C GLU A 566 -14.43 18.05 13.40
N PHE A 567 -14.49 16.87 14.05
CA PHE A 567 -15.75 16.20 14.38
C PHE A 567 -16.65 17.10 15.25
N ARG A 568 -16.07 17.77 16.25
CA ARG A 568 -16.80 18.71 17.12
C ARG A 568 -17.33 19.92 16.34
N SER A 569 -16.55 20.50 15.43
CA SER A 569 -16.99 21.62 14.61
C SER A 569 -18.14 21.27 13.65
N ARG A 570 -18.19 20.00 13.21
CA ARG A 570 -19.20 19.45 12.28
C ARG A 570 -20.43 18.85 12.98
N GLY A 571 -20.46 18.81 14.32
CA GLY A 571 -21.58 18.29 15.12
C GLY A 571 -21.58 16.77 15.37
N PHE A 572 -20.52 16.05 15.02
CA PHE A 572 -20.39 14.61 15.26
C PHE A 572 -19.97 14.35 16.72
N ALA A 573 -20.95 14.40 17.62
CA ALA A 573 -20.73 14.33 19.07
C ALA A 573 -20.10 13.00 19.53
N ASP A 574 -20.56 11.86 19.02
CA ASP A 574 -20.04 10.54 19.42
C ASP A 574 -18.60 10.35 18.95
N ASP A 575 -18.33 10.69 17.70
CA ASP A 575 -17.03 10.56 17.04
C ASP A 575 -15.99 11.50 17.70
N ALA A 576 -16.40 12.71 18.09
CA ALA A 576 -15.60 13.60 18.92
C ALA A 576 -15.39 13.06 20.35
N ALA A 577 -16.43 12.50 20.98
CA ALA A 577 -16.32 11.90 22.31
C ALA A 577 -15.35 10.71 22.33
N PHE A 578 -15.36 9.88 21.28
CA PHE A 578 -14.39 8.80 21.07
C PHE A 578 -12.96 9.35 20.91
N CYS A 579 -12.74 10.35 20.06
CA CYS A 579 -11.42 10.99 19.92
C CYS A 579 -10.93 11.58 21.24
N ALA A 580 -11.79 12.21 22.04
CA ALA A 580 -11.45 12.71 23.38
C ALA A 580 -11.04 11.60 24.35
N ALA A 581 -11.70 10.42 24.30
CA ALA A 581 -11.31 9.28 25.12
C ALA A 581 -9.94 8.69 24.71
N ARG A 582 -9.66 8.60 23.40
CA ARG A 582 -8.36 8.14 22.88
C ARG A 582 -7.24 9.18 23.11
N LEU A 583 -7.56 10.47 23.11
CA LEU A 583 -6.66 11.54 23.59
C LEU A 583 -6.29 11.38 25.05
N ALA A 584 -7.28 11.06 25.90
CA ALA A 584 -7.05 10.80 27.31
C ALA A 584 -6.11 9.59 27.52
N GLU A 585 -6.27 8.52 26.73
CA GLU A 585 -5.35 7.38 26.70
C GLU A 585 -3.93 7.78 26.26
N ALA A 586 -3.79 8.60 25.20
CA ALA A 586 -2.50 9.07 24.70
C ALA A 586 -1.77 10.01 25.70
N CYS A 587 -2.47 10.99 26.27
CA CYS A 587 -1.91 11.85 27.31
C CYS A 587 -1.48 11.04 28.55
N LEU A 588 -2.23 10.00 28.93
CA LEU A 588 -1.85 9.11 30.02
C LEU A 588 -0.57 8.34 29.71
N ALA A 589 -0.41 7.85 28.47
CA ALA A 589 0.81 7.16 28.02
C ALA A 589 2.04 8.08 27.97
N LEU A 590 1.86 9.39 27.73
CA LEU A 590 2.91 10.41 27.86
C LEU A 590 3.24 10.78 29.34
N GLY A 591 2.45 10.31 30.31
CA GLY A 591 2.53 10.75 31.71
C GLY A 591 1.94 12.16 31.96
N ALA A 592 1.27 12.75 30.96
CA ALA A 592 0.60 14.05 31.03
C ALA A 592 -0.74 13.92 31.77
N LEU A 593 -0.67 13.69 33.08
CA LEU A 593 -1.79 13.27 33.92
C LEU A 593 -2.94 14.29 33.96
N LYS A 594 -2.64 15.59 33.98
CA LYS A 594 -3.65 16.66 34.02
C LYS A 594 -4.40 16.76 32.70
N GLU A 595 -3.66 16.62 31.61
CA GLU A 595 -4.14 16.64 30.24
C GLU A 595 -5.00 15.39 29.96
N ALA A 596 -4.57 14.23 30.45
CA ALA A 596 -5.35 12.98 30.39
C ALA A 596 -6.68 13.08 31.13
N LEU A 597 -6.68 13.62 32.36
CA LEU A 597 -7.91 13.84 33.13
C LEU A 597 -8.82 14.87 32.44
N ARG A 598 -8.27 16.00 31.97
CA ARG A 598 -9.02 17.03 31.21
C ARG A 598 -9.69 16.46 29.96
N TRP A 599 -9.03 15.56 29.23
CA TRP A 599 -9.60 14.89 28.07
C TRP A 599 -10.67 13.83 28.46
N ALA A 600 -10.47 13.09 29.55
CA ALA A 600 -11.48 12.15 30.08
C ALA A 600 -12.71 12.84 30.70
N GLU A 601 -12.57 14.09 31.16
CA GLU A 601 -13.66 14.94 31.68
C GLU A 601 -14.53 15.56 30.57
N VAL A 602 -14.12 15.48 29.29
CA VAL A 602 -14.97 15.88 28.17
C VAL A 602 -16.32 15.14 28.24
N PRO A 603 -17.47 15.85 28.13
CA PRO A 603 -18.78 15.22 28.10
C PRO A 603 -18.90 14.14 27.03
N THR A 604 -18.81 12.91 27.51
CA THR A 604 -18.87 11.66 26.76
C THR A 604 -20.28 11.10 26.89
N GLY A 605 -20.83 10.52 25.82
CA GLY A 605 -22.16 9.91 25.80
C GLY A 605 -22.24 8.64 26.67
N GLN A 606 -23.21 7.77 26.41
CA GLN A 606 -23.15 6.40 26.93
C GLN A 606 -22.29 5.51 26.00
N GLY A 607 -21.86 4.35 26.50
CA GLY A 607 -21.08 3.40 25.71
C GLY A 607 -19.56 3.60 25.75
N GLU A 608 -18.87 3.22 24.66
CA GLU A 608 -17.43 2.96 24.65
C GLU A 608 -16.57 4.13 25.14
N ALA A 609 -16.76 5.32 24.57
CA ALA A 609 -15.96 6.50 24.89
C ALA A 609 -16.01 6.85 26.38
N ARG A 610 -17.17 6.65 27.03
CA ARG A 610 -17.35 6.86 28.47
C ARG A 610 -16.68 5.78 29.30
N GLY A 611 -16.75 4.53 28.85
CA GLY A 611 -16.02 3.41 29.44
C GLY A 611 -14.51 3.65 29.42
N ARG A 612 -13.94 3.99 28.27
CA ARG A 612 -12.53 4.36 28.08
C ARG A 612 -12.11 5.56 28.96
N ALA A 613 -12.90 6.62 28.98
CA ALA A 613 -12.64 7.79 29.83
C ALA A 613 -12.55 7.42 31.33
N LEU A 614 -13.45 6.54 31.82
CA LEU A 614 -13.39 6.02 33.19
C LEU A 614 -12.17 5.10 33.41
N VAL A 615 -11.75 4.32 32.42
CA VAL A 615 -10.50 3.55 32.50
C VAL A 615 -9.28 4.47 32.62
N VAL A 616 -9.23 5.58 31.87
CA VAL A 616 -8.16 6.59 32.01
C VAL A 616 -8.19 7.25 33.39
N MET A 617 -9.35 7.71 33.87
CA MET A 617 -9.49 8.27 35.23
C MET A 617 -9.06 7.27 36.31
N GLY A 618 -9.42 5.99 36.14
CA GLY A 618 -9.06 4.91 37.05
C GLY A 618 -7.56 4.60 37.06
N ARG A 619 -6.93 4.50 35.89
CA ARG A 619 -5.48 4.32 35.76
C ARG A 619 -4.71 5.54 36.28
N ALA A 620 -5.21 6.77 36.05
CA ALA A 620 -4.67 7.99 36.63
C ALA A 620 -4.70 7.96 38.17
N ALA A 621 -5.81 7.53 38.77
CA ALA A 621 -5.91 7.37 40.22
C ALA A 621 -4.96 6.30 40.80
N LEU A 622 -4.54 5.28 40.02
CA LEU A 622 -3.46 4.36 40.43
C LEU A 622 -2.10 5.06 40.46
N LEU A 623 -1.79 5.88 39.45
CA LEU A 623 -0.54 6.65 39.40
C LEU A 623 -0.45 7.70 40.52
N GLU A 624 -1.58 8.25 40.96
CA GLU A 624 -1.66 9.12 42.15
C GLU A 624 -1.63 8.38 43.49
N GLY A 625 -1.55 7.04 43.50
CA GLY A 625 -1.53 6.24 44.74
C GLY A 625 -2.88 6.14 45.46
N LYS A 626 -4.01 6.23 44.73
CA LYS A 626 -5.38 6.19 45.26
C LYS A 626 -6.13 4.91 44.85
N PRO A 627 -5.66 3.70 45.23
CA PRO A 627 -6.13 2.44 44.64
C PRO A 627 -7.62 2.13 44.89
N ALA A 628 -8.20 2.58 46.02
CA ALA A 628 -9.64 2.43 46.27
C ALA A 628 -10.50 3.29 45.32
N GLN A 629 -10.06 4.50 45.01
CA GLN A 629 -10.72 5.37 44.02
C GLN A 629 -10.56 4.81 42.61
N ALA A 630 -9.37 4.31 42.28
CA ALA A 630 -9.11 3.62 41.02
C ALA A 630 -10.05 2.42 40.84
N ALA A 631 -10.11 1.51 41.81
CA ALA A 631 -10.98 0.33 41.77
C ALA A 631 -12.46 0.69 41.53
N SER A 632 -13.00 1.67 42.26
CA SER A 632 -14.39 2.12 42.08
C SER A 632 -14.65 2.73 40.70
N THR A 633 -13.66 3.40 40.12
CA THR A 633 -13.77 4.05 38.80
C THR A 633 -13.60 3.03 37.66
N LEU A 634 -12.65 2.10 37.81
CA LEU A 634 -12.36 1.02 36.86
C LEU A 634 -13.52 0.02 36.77
N SER A 635 -14.18 -0.31 37.89
CA SER A 635 -15.41 -1.11 37.87
C SER A 635 -16.48 -0.44 37.01
N LYS A 636 -16.78 0.84 37.24
CA LYS A 636 -17.79 1.58 36.45
C LYS A 636 -17.41 1.66 34.96
N GLY A 637 -16.12 1.78 34.65
CA GLY A 637 -15.63 1.71 33.27
C GLY A 637 -15.88 0.35 32.63
N ARG A 638 -15.49 -0.74 33.33
CA ARG A 638 -15.73 -2.14 32.94
C ARG A 638 -17.23 -2.42 32.73
N ASP A 639 -18.08 -2.00 33.67
CA ASP A 639 -19.54 -2.20 33.62
C ASP A 639 -20.16 -1.54 32.36
N ILE A 640 -19.73 -0.32 32.03
CA ILE A 640 -20.17 0.39 30.81
C ILE A 640 -19.65 -0.29 29.54
N LEU A 641 -18.40 -0.77 29.52
CA LEU A 641 -17.83 -1.46 28.36
C LEU A 641 -18.48 -2.84 28.13
N ALA A 642 -18.87 -3.53 29.20
CA ALA A 642 -19.64 -4.77 29.12
C ALA A 642 -21.04 -4.52 28.56
N ALA A 643 -21.75 -3.49 29.05
CA ALA A 643 -23.05 -3.09 28.51
C ALA A 643 -22.96 -2.68 27.03
N ALA A 644 -21.88 -1.98 26.64
CA ALA A 644 -21.57 -1.60 25.26
C ALA A 644 -21.02 -2.75 24.38
N ARG A 645 -20.88 -3.96 24.94
CA ARG A 645 -20.35 -5.18 24.30
C ARG A 645 -18.90 -5.08 23.77
N GLN A 646 -18.14 -4.08 24.21
CA GLN A 646 -16.80 -3.78 23.71
C GLN A 646 -15.73 -4.69 24.33
N ARG A 647 -15.55 -5.89 23.76
CA ARG A 647 -14.75 -6.98 24.37
C ARG A 647 -13.27 -6.65 24.60
N GLU A 648 -12.58 -6.06 23.63
CA GLU A 648 -11.16 -5.68 23.82
C GLU A 648 -11.00 -4.55 24.87
N PRO A 649 -11.72 -3.40 24.78
CA PRO A 649 -11.71 -2.39 25.84
C PRO A 649 -12.11 -2.95 27.22
N LEU A 650 -13.08 -3.87 27.27
CA LEU A 650 -13.50 -4.54 28.51
C LEU A 650 -12.36 -5.35 29.13
N ALA A 651 -11.60 -6.10 28.33
CA ALA A 651 -10.40 -6.80 28.80
C ALA A 651 -9.33 -5.84 29.33
N MET A 652 -9.07 -4.74 28.61
CA MET A 652 -8.13 -3.68 29.02
C MET A 652 -8.56 -2.96 30.31
N ALA A 653 -9.87 -2.83 30.56
CA ALA A 653 -10.44 -2.32 31.80
C ALA A 653 -10.31 -3.32 32.96
N THR A 654 -10.57 -4.60 32.68
CA THR A 654 -10.53 -5.69 33.66
C THR A 654 -9.08 -5.98 34.12
N ALA A 655 -8.11 -5.94 33.21
CA ALA A 655 -6.68 -6.00 33.55
C ALA A 655 -6.26 -4.82 34.45
N ALA A 656 -6.66 -3.59 34.12
CA ALA A 656 -6.37 -2.43 34.96
C ALA A 656 -7.08 -2.48 36.33
N LEU A 657 -8.28 -3.08 36.41
CA LEU A 657 -8.97 -3.35 37.68
C LEU A 657 -8.20 -4.37 38.52
N ALA A 658 -7.55 -5.37 37.91
CA ALA A 658 -6.67 -6.29 38.61
C ALA A 658 -5.47 -5.57 39.27
N ASP A 659 -4.83 -4.65 38.54
CA ASP A 659 -3.72 -3.84 39.06
C ASP A 659 -4.14 -2.93 40.23
N ALA A 660 -5.44 -2.58 40.30
CA ALA A 660 -6.06 -1.87 41.41
C ALA A 660 -6.36 -2.78 42.60
N MET A 661 -6.85 -4.00 42.38
CA MET A 661 -7.04 -5.01 43.44
C MET A 661 -5.70 -5.40 44.08
N GLU A 662 -4.66 -5.61 43.28
CA GLU A 662 -3.31 -5.91 43.76
C GLU A 662 -2.76 -4.74 44.60
N ALA A 663 -3.00 -3.49 44.18
CA ALA A 663 -2.63 -2.30 44.93
C ALA A 663 -3.43 -2.08 46.23
N LEU A 664 -4.57 -2.78 46.40
CA LEU A 664 -5.31 -2.87 47.67
C LEU A 664 -4.86 -4.06 48.53
N GLY A 665 -3.99 -4.94 48.01
CA GLY A 665 -3.56 -6.18 48.66
C GLY A 665 -4.45 -7.40 48.38
N ASP A 666 -5.53 -7.26 47.60
CA ASP A 666 -6.39 -8.39 47.22
C ASP A 666 -5.81 -9.14 46.01
N GLN A 667 -4.85 -10.01 46.31
CA GLN A 667 -4.20 -10.88 45.33
C GLN A 667 -5.17 -11.89 44.68
N ALA A 668 -6.23 -12.29 45.39
CA ALA A 668 -7.19 -13.27 44.88
C ALA A 668 -8.12 -12.63 43.84
N ALA A 669 -8.66 -11.45 44.12
CA ALA A 669 -9.43 -10.67 43.14
C ALA A 669 -8.55 -10.27 41.94
N ALA A 670 -7.30 -9.86 42.17
CA ALA A 670 -6.36 -9.51 41.10
C ALA A 670 -6.10 -10.68 40.14
N LEU A 671 -5.84 -11.89 40.66
CA LEU A 671 -5.58 -13.07 39.82
C LEU A 671 -6.82 -13.48 39.01
N ASN A 672 -8.01 -13.50 39.64
CA ASN A 672 -9.27 -13.80 38.94
C ASN A 672 -9.56 -12.81 37.80
N LEU A 673 -9.31 -11.51 38.02
CA LEU A 673 -9.51 -10.48 37.00
C LEU A 673 -8.48 -10.55 35.86
N ARG A 674 -7.25 -11.01 36.13
CA ARG A 674 -6.26 -11.28 35.07
C ARG A 674 -6.66 -12.47 34.20
N GLU A 675 -7.21 -13.52 34.80
CA GLU A 675 -7.76 -14.67 34.06
C GLU A 675 -8.97 -14.27 33.20
N GLU A 676 -9.89 -13.46 33.74
CA GLU A 676 -11.03 -12.91 32.99
C GLU A 676 -10.56 -12.04 31.81
N ALA A 677 -9.59 -11.14 32.04
CA ALA A 677 -9.02 -10.31 30.98
C ALA A 677 -8.33 -11.14 29.88
N ARG A 678 -7.59 -12.19 30.25
CA ARG A 678 -6.97 -13.11 29.28
C ARG A 678 -8.02 -13.86 28.47
N SER A 679 -9.05 -14.40 29.13
CA SER A 679 -10.15 -15.12 28.47
C SER A 679 -10.88 -14.25 27.46
N LEU A 680 -11.11 -12.96 27.77
CA LEU A 680 -11.73 -12.01 26.85
C LEU A 680 -10.85 -11.70 25.63
N LEU A 681 -9.53 -11.62 25.78
CA LEU A 681 -8.61 -11.41 24.65
C LEU A 681 -8.42 -12.66 23.79
N GLU A 682 -8.46 -13.86 24.38
CA GLU A 682 -8.49 -15.12 23.64
C GLU A 682 -9.79 -15.26 22.81
N GLU A 683 -10.94 -14.87 23.37
CA GLU A 683 -12.21 -14.82 22.64
C GLU A 683 -12.14 -13.87 21.42
N VAL A 684 -11.64 -12.64 21.62
CA VAL A 684 -11.45 -11.67 20.52
C VAL A 684 -10.42 -12.18 19.50
N SER A 685 -9.27 -12.72 19.95
CA SER A 685 -8.24 -13.26 19.06
C SER A 685 -8.73 -14.47 18.25
N GLY A 686 -9.66 -15.27 18.78
CA GLY A 686 -10.32 -16.33 18.03
C GLY A 686 -11.21 -15.81 16.90
N ALA A 687 -11.91 -14.70 17.16
CA ALA A 687 -12.82 -14.07 16.20
C ALA A 687 -12.10 -13.27 15.08
N VAL A 688 -10.89 -12.74 15.35
CA VAL A 688 -10.02 -12.10 14.35
C VAL A 688 -9.65 -13.12 13.23
N PRO A 689 -9.61 -12.71 11.94
CA PRO A 689 -9.27 -13.59 10.83
C PRO A 689 -7.90 -14.26 11.00
N ALA A 690 -7.77 -15.50 10.55
CA ALA A 690 -6.61 -16.36 10.86
C ALA A 690 -5.25 -15.74 10.46
N GLU A 691 -5.19 -15.04 9.34
CA GLU A 691 -4.00 -14.33 8.86
C GLU A 691 -3.56 -13.17 9.78
N TYR A 692 -4.51 -12.54 10.48
CA TYR A 692 -4.27 -11.37 11.32
C TYR A 692 -4.05 -11.67 12.80
N ARG A 693 -4.37 -12.88 13.27
CA ARG A 693 -4.26 -13.24 14.71
C ARG A 693 -2.87 -13.00 15.30
N LYS A 694 -1.81 -13.16 14.50
CA LYS A 694 -0.43 -12.91 14.94
C LYS A 694 -0.16 -11.43 15.14
N ALA A 695 -0.60 -10.56 14.23
CA ALA A 695 -0.50 -9.11 14.38
C ALA A 695 -1.32 -8.63 15.58
N PHE A 696 -2.57 -9.12 15.73
CA PHE A 696 -3.45 -8.78 16.85
C PHE A 696 -2.83 -9.12 18.22
N ARG A 697 -2.28 -10.33 18.38
CA ARG A 697 -1.63 -10.76 19.64
C ARG A 697 -0.36 -9.97 19.95
N ALA A 698 0.35 -9.49 18.92
CA ALA A 698 1.57 -8.69 19.07
C ALA A 698 1.30 -7.20 19.36
N ARG A 699 0.04 -6.77 19.46
CA ARG A 699 -0.32 -5.38 19.83
C ARG A 699 0.09 -5.10 21.29
N PRO A 700 0.79 -3.98 21.57
CA PRO A 700 1.07 -3.54 22.93
C PRO A 700 -0.19 -3.42 23.79
N GLY A 701 -0.08 -3.81 25.06
CA GLY A 701 -1.19 -3.99 25.99
C GLY A 701 -1.92 -5.34 25.86
N ILE A 702 -1.98 -5.93 24.66
CA ILE A 702 -2.61 -7.24 24.42
C ILE A 702 -1.62 -8.37 24.69
N SER A 703 -0.39 -8.27 24.17
CA SER A 703 0.68 -9.25 24.43
C SER A 703 0.92 -9.45 25.93
N GLU A 704 1.00 -8.38 26.71
CA GLU A 704 1.29 -8.41 28.14
C GLU A 704 0.19 -9.09 28.98
N VAL A 705 -1.07 -9.10 28.50
CA VAL A 705 -2.19 -9.76 29.19
C VAL A 705 -2.33 -11.23 28.73
N ILE A 706 -2.03 -11.53 27.46
CA ILE A 706 -2.05 -12.91 26.93
C ILE A 706 -0.85 -13.72 27.46
N GLU A 707 0.35 -13.16 27.43
CA GLU A 707 1.60 -13.85 27.76
C GLU A 707 1.90 -13.91 29.27
N ALA A 708 1.21 -13.10 30.09
CA ALA A 708 1.29 -13.18 31.54
C ALA A 708 0.68 -14.49 32.07
N GLN A 709 1.51 -15.53 32.15
CA GLN A 709 1.12 -16.83 32.71
C GLN A 709 0.79 -16.72 34.21
N PRO A 710 -0.18 -17.51 34.71
CA PRO A 710 -0.34 -17.70 36.14
C PRO A 710 0.79 -18.60 36.66
N GLU A 711 1.74 -18.02 37.40
CA GLU A 711 2.74 -18.77 38.18
C GLU A 711 2.05 -19.84 39.04
N PRO A 712 2.44 -21.14 38.97
CA PRO A 712 1.88 -22.18 39.82
C PRO A 712 2.06 -21.84 41.30
N THR A 713 1.03 -22.08 42.12
CA THR A 713 0.98 -21.67 43.53
C THR A 713 2.06 -22.35 44.39
N GLY A 714 3.23 -21.69 44.51
CA GLY A 714 4.44 -22.30 45.06
C GLY A 714 5.42 -21.33 45.75
N LEU A 715 4.98 -20.63 46.80
CA LEU A 715 5.83 -20.01 47.83
C LEU A 715 7.04 -19.19 47.35
N VAL A 716 6.79 -18.10 46.60
CA VAL A 716 7.78 -17.02 46.39
C VAL A 716 7.18 -15.68 46.85
N ALA A 717 8.00 -14.85 47.48
CA ALA A 717 7.59 -13.53 47.98
C ALA A 717 7.31 -12.53 46.84
N PRO A 718 6.41 -11.54 47.02
CA PRO A 718 5.96 -10.68 45.94
C PRO A 718 7.08 -9.83 45.34
N MET A 719 7.19 -9.85 44.00
CA MET A 719 8.14 -9.00 43.27
C MET A 719 7.65 -7.55 43.25
N SER A 720 8.50 -6.63 43.73
CA SER A 720 8.16 -5.20 43.78
C SER A 720 8.03 -4.59 42.37
N ARG A 721 7.14 -3.60 42.26
CA ARG A 721 6.94 -2.79 41.05
C ARG A 721 8.24 -2.10 40.61
N ALA A 722 8.35 -1.85 39.30
CA ALA A 722 9.51 -1.21 38.70
C ALA A 722 9.80 0.16 39.34
N THR A 723 10.88 0.22 40.12
CA THR A 723 11.40 1.43 40.74
C THR A 723 11.99 2.34 39.65
N PRO A 724 11.95 3.69 39.77
CA PRO A 724 12.89 4.52 39.01
C PRO A 724 14.32 4.07 39.33
N VAL A 725 15.18 3.94 38.31
CA VAL A 725 16.57 3.46 38.47
C VAL A 725 17.27 4.29 39.54
N THR A 726 17.52 3.68 40.69
CA THR A 726 18.11 4.40 41.83
C THR A 726 19.57 4.75 41.53
N PRO A 727 20.11 5.85 42.11
CA PRO A 727 21.54 6.15 42.02
C PRO A 727 22.43 4.99 42.47
N GLN A 728 21.91 4.12 43.35
CA GLN A 728 22.51 2.88 43.83
C GLN A 728 22.87 1.91 42.70
N LEU A 729 22.11 1.84 41.60
CA LEU A 729 22.42 0.92 40.49
C LEU A 729 23.70 1.36 39.76
N ARG A 730 23.95 2.68 39.63
CA ARG A 730 25.20 3.20 39.03
C ARG A 730 26.43 2.86 39.88
N HIS A 731 26.31 2.98 41.21
CA HIS A 731 27.37 2.53 42.13
C HIS A 731 27.72 1.04 42.00
N ARG A 732 26.78 0.21 41.52
CA ARG A 732 27.01 -1.24 41.27
C ARG A 732 27.52 -1.53 39.86
N LEU A 733 27.38 -0.59 38.91
CA LEU A 733 27.74 -0.73 37.50
C LEU A 733 28.66 0.40 37.00
N PRO A 734 29.82 0.67 37.63
CA PRO A 734 30.67 1.83 37.32
C PRO A 734 31.27 1.85 35.91
N LYS A 735 31.18 0.75 35.15
CA LYS A 735 31.62 0.65 33.75
C LYS A 735 30.57 1.15 32.74
N ILE A 736 29.33 1.40 33.16
CA ILE A 736 28.26 1.87 32.26
C ILE A 736 28.08 3.37 32.48
N LEU A 737 28.33 4.12 31.41
CA LEU A 737 28.32 5.58 31.38
C LEU A 737 27.17 6.08 30.52
N GLY A 738 26.65 7.25 30.88
CA GLY A 738 25.45 7.83 30.29
C GLY A 738 24.26 7.86 31.27
N ASP A 739 23.23 8.60 30.88
CA ASP A 739 21.94 8.68 31.59
C ASP A 739 20.75 8.99 30.65
N SER A 740 20.92 8.80 29.34
CA SER A 740 19.87 8.91 28.32
C SER A 740 18.64 8.04 28.65
N GLN A 741 17.47 8.47 28.18
CA GLN A 741 16.22 7.71 28.41
C GLN A 741 16.30 6.30 27.78
N ALA A 742 16.97 6.16 26.63
CA ALA A 742 17.17 4.88 25.96
C ALA A 742 18.04 3.91 26.78
N LEU A 743 19.17 4.40 27.35
CA LEU A 743 20.02 3.58 28.21
C LEU A 743 19.30 3.18 29.51
N ARG A 744 18.51 4.09 30.12
CA ARG A 744 17.70 3.77 31.30
C ARG A 744 16.71 2.62 31.04
N ARG A 745 16.02 2.61 29.89
CA ARG A 745 15.09 1.52 29.51
C ARG A 745 15.82 0.16 29.48
N THR A 746 17.00 0.13 28.88
CA THR A 746 17.89 -1.05 28.81
C THR A 746 18.30 -1.53 30.21
N LEU A 747 18.71 -0.61 31.08
CA LEU A 747 19.12 -0.92 32.46
C LEU A 747 17.96 -1.43 33.33
N VAL A 748 16.74 -0.91 33.16
CA VAL A 748 15.53 -1.42 33.84
C VAL A 748 15.24 -2.87 33.44
N MET A 749 15.40 -3.23 32.16
CA MET A 749 15.24 -4.62 31.71
C MET A 749 16.29 -5.54 32.35
N ILE A 750 17.55 -5.11 32.38
CA ILE A 750 18.66 -5.84 33.02
C ILE A 750 18.40 -6.04 34.52
N GLU A 751 17.92 -5.03 35.23
CA GLU A 751 17.59 -5.16 36.66
C GLU A 751 16.40 -6.10 36.89
N ARG A 752 15.32 -6.01 36.09
CA ARG A 752 14.16 -6.91 36.19
C ARG A 752 14.53 -8.38 36.04
N VAL A 753 15.44 -8.72 35.13
CA VAL A 753 15.82 -10.11 34.85
C VAL A 753 17.07 -10.57 35.58
N ARG A 754 17.70 -9.75 36.43
CA ARG A 754 18.97 -10.07 37.09
C ARG A 754 18.91 -11.39 37.89
N ASP A 755 17.78 -11.65 38.56
CA ASP A 755 17.55 -12.79 39.44
C ASP A 755 16.99 -14.02 38.70
N VAL A 756 16.60 -13.88 37.42
CA VAL A 756 15.94 -14.93 36.63
C VAL A 756 16.95 -15.78 35.86
N ASN A 757 16.94 -17.11 36.07
CA ASN A 757 17.88 -18.05 35.46
C ASN A 757 17.45 -18.55 34.06
N VAL A 758 17.04 -17.63 33.18
CA VAL A 758 16.68 -17.92 31.77
C VAL A 758 17.74 -17.39 30.80
N PRO A 759 17.78 -17.90 29.55
CA PRO A 759 18.54 -17.30 28.46
C PRO A 759 18.13 -15.84 28.21
N VAL A 760 19.13 -14.97 27.99
CA VAL A 760 18.92 -13.55 27.65
C VAL A 760 19.63 -13.23 26.33
N LEU A 761 18.91 -12.65 25.36
CA LEU A 761 19.43 -12.19 24.08
C LEU A 761 19.59 -10.66 24.08
N LEU A 762 20.83 -10.18 23.93
CA LEU A 762 21.18 -8.77 23.75
C LEU A 762 21.21 -8.43 22.26
N LEU A 763 20.16 -7.75 21.77
CA LEU A 763 20.01 -7.41 20.37
C LEU A 763 20.40 -5.94 20.13
N GLY A 764 21.36 -5.68 19.25
CA GLY A 764 21.73 -4.32 18.88
C GLY A 764 23.04 -4.23 18.09
N GLU A 765 23.31 -3.06 17.52
CA GLU A 765 24.44 -2.84 16.60
C GLU A 765 25.81 -3.19 17.19
N SER A 766 26.81 -3.34 16.32
CA SER A 766 28.20 -3.51 16.76
C SER A 766 28.73 -2.22 17.41
N GLY A 767 29.62 -2.36 18.40
CA GLY A 767 30.20 -1.22 19.12
C GLY A 767 29.27 -0.51 20.14
N THR A 768 28.06 -1.01 20.38
CA THR A 768 27.06 -0.41 21.31
C THR A 768 27.32 -0.66 22.80
N GLY A 769 28.13 -1.67 23.14
CA GLY A 769 28.45 -2.04 24.53
C GLY A 769 27.77 -3.31 25.06
N LYS A 770 27.20 -4.17 24.19
CA LYS A 770 26.56 -5.46 24.56
C LYS A 770 27.36 -6.28 25.59
N GLU A 771 28.68 -6.34 25.42
CA GLU A 771 29.62 -7.07 26.30
C GLU A 771 29.64 -6.57 27.77
N LEU A 772 29.41 -5.26 27.99
CA LEU A 772 29.29 -4.65 29.32
C LEU A 772 27.91 -4.89 29.94
N LEU A 773 26.86 -4.98 29.11
CA LEU A 773 25.50 -5.28 29.55
C LEU A 773 25.38 -6.76 29.97
N ALA A 774 26.09 -7.67 29.29
CA ALA A 774 26.24 -9.05 29.73
C ALA A 774 27.01 -9.15 31.06
N GLU A 775 28.05 -8.32 31.26
CA GLU A 775 28.77 -8.24 32.53
C GLU A 775 27.87 -7.72 33.66
N ALA A 776 27.05 -6.70 33.39
CA ALA A 776 26.06 -6.17 34.32
C ALA A 776 25.00 -7.22 34.72
N LEU A 777 24.48 -7.98 33.75
CA LEU A 777 23.56 -9.10 34.00
C LEU A 777 24.18 -10.17 34.92
N HIS A 778 25.47 -10.48 34.74
CA HIS A 778 26.18 -11.39 35.63
C HIS A 778 26.38 -10.79 37.04
N LEU A 779 26.93 -9.58 37.13
CA LEU A 779 27.29 -8.90 38.40
C LEU A 779 26.07 -8.57 39.29
N LEU A 780 24.89 -8.36 38.70
CA LEU A 780 23.65 -8.15 39.43
C LEU A 780 22.91 -9.43 39.83
N SER A 781 23.35 -10.61 39.35
CA SER A 781 22.67 -11.88 39.57
C SER A 781 23.13 -12.63 40.82
N PRO A 782 22.35 -13.63 41.30
CA PRO A 782 22.80 -14.57 42.33
C PRO A 782 24.10 -15.31 41.97
N ARG A 783 24.46 -15.37 40.67
CA ARG A 783 25.69 -16.02 40.16
C ARG A 783 26.90 -15.09 40.10
N ALA A 784 26.84 -13.86 40.60
CA ALA A 784 27.93 -12.87 40.56
C ALA A 784 29.24 -13.27 41.29
N ARG A 785 29.28 -14.43 41.99
CA ARG A 785 30.49 -15.04 42.58
C ARG A 785 31.04 -16.22 41.76
N GLY A 786 30.29 -16.69 40.76
CA GLY A 786 30.69 -17.76 39.85
C GLY A 786 31.51 -17.22 38.66
N PRO A 787 32.00 -18.11 37.79
CA PRO A 787 32.76 -17.70 36.61
C PRO A 787 31.89 -16.94 35.60
N PHE A 788 32.43 -15.87 35.01
CA PHE A 788 31.87 -15.21 33.83
C PHE A 788 32.74 -15.52 32.61
N VAL A 789 32.26 -16.41 31.75
CA VAL A 789 33.02 -16.92 30.60
C VAL A 789 32.52 -16.26 29.32
N ARG A 790 33.35 -15.41 28.72
CA ARG A 790 33.08 -14.81 27.41
C ARG A 790 33.60 -15.70 26.27
N VAL A 791 32.82 -15.82 25.22
CA VAL A 791 33.16 -16.44 23.92
C VAL A 791 32.59 -15.57 22.81
N ASN A 792 33.33 -15.35 21.74
CA ASN A 792 32.82 -14.71 20.51
C ASN A 792 32.82 -15.76 19.40
N ALA A 793 31.68 -15.97 18.76
CA ALA A 793 31.52 -17.01 17.74
C ALA A 793 32.33 -16.72 16.48
N ALA A 794 32.40 -15.45 16.05
CA ALA A 794 33.09 -15.02 14.84
C ALA A 794 34.63 -15.09 14.92
N ALA A 795 35.20 -15.46 16.08
CA ALA A 795 36.64 -15.55 16.30
C ALA A 795 37.24 -16.95 15.98
N PHE A 796 36.42 -17.95 15.62
CA PHE A 796 36.84 -19.34 15.47
C PHE A 796 36.20 -20.00 14.23
N THR A 797 36.86 -21.01 13.66
CA THR A 797 36.22 -21.94 12.72
C THR A 797 35.34 -22.93 13.48
N ASP A 798 34.30 -23.48 12.85
CA ASP A 798 33.31 -24.36 13.51
C ASP A 798 33.92 -25.47 14.37
N THR A 799 34.91 -26.20 13.84
CA THR A 799 35.58 -27.29 14.57
C THR A 799 36.35 -26.81 15.79
N LEU A 800 36.95 -25.61 15.73
CA LEU A 800 37.60 -24.99 16.87
C LEU A 800 36.58 -24.42 17.86
N LEU A 801 35.48 -23.84 17.38
CA LEU A 801 34.42 -23.27 18.21
C LEU A 801 33.68 -24.36 19.02
N LEU A 802 33.39 -25.50 18.39
CA LEU A 802 32.88 -26.70 19.08
C LEU A 802 33.87 -27.20 20.14
N SER A 803 35.17 -27.27 19.80
CA SER A 803 36.22 -27.66 20.73
C SER A 803 36.49 -26.64 21.84
N GLU A 804 36.18 -25.36 21.65
CA GLU A 804 36.20 -24.36 22.72
C GLU A 804 34.97 -24.54 23.61
N LEU A 805 33.77 -24.50 23.04
CA LEU A 805 32.52 -24.53 23.80
C LEU A 805 32.35 -25.83 24.61
N PHE A 806 32.52 -26.98 23.98
CA PHE A 806 32.24 -28.29 24.56
C PHE A 806 33.50 -29.09 24.95
N GLY A 807 34.70 -28.58 24.65
CA GLY A 807 35.95 -29.31 24.89
C GLY A 807 36.13 -30.51 23.96
N HIS A 808 37.18 -31.28 24.17
CA HIS A 808 37.46 -32.50 23.39
C HIS A 808 38.15 -33.57 24.22
N GLU A 809 37.95 -34.82 23.84
CA GLU A 809 38.76 -35.94 24.33
C GLU A 809 40.04 -36.14 23.50
N ARG A 810 41.02 -36.82 24.11
CA ARG A 810 42.30 -37.11 23.46
C ARG A 810 42.06 -37.98 22.21
N GLY A 811 42.51 -37.49 21.05
CA GLY A 811 42.36 -38.16 19.76
C GLY A 811 41.10 -37.79 18.97
N ALA A 812 40.26 -36.87 19.46
CA ALA A 812 39.02 -36.46 18.80
C ALA A 812 39.18 -35.88 17.38
N PHE A 813 40.35 -35.28 17.09
CA PHE A 813 40.75 -34.80 15.76
C PHE A 813 42.28 -34.71 15.65
N THR A 814 42.79 -34.47 14.45
CA THR A 814 44.23 -34.27 14.19
C THR A 814 44.76 -33.04 14.94
N GLY A 815 45.48 -33.27 16.04
CA GLY A 815 45.99 -32.23 16.95
C GLY A 815 45.45 -32.33 18.39
N ALA A 816 44.42 -33.16 18.65
CA ALA A 816 43.87 -33.40 19.98
C ALA A 816 44.79 -34.29 20.86
N HIS A 817 46.02 -33.84 21.13
CA HIS A 817 47.05 -34.63 21.83
C HIS A 817 46.73 -34.90 23.32
N ALA A 818 45.87 -34.10 23.93
CA ALA A 818 45.39 -34.23 25.31
C ALA A 818 43.87 -33.95 25.36
N ARG A 819 43.23 -34.23 26.50
CA ARG A 819 41.84 -33.81 26.76
C ARG A 819 41.79 -32.32 27.07
N LYS A 820 40.76 -31.62 26.59
CA LYS A 820 40.51 -30.19 26.85
C LYS A 820 39.11 -29.97 27.43
N ILE A 821 39.02 -29.18 28.49
CA ILE A 821 37.77 -28.77 29.15
C ILE A 821 37.09 -27.67 28.33
N GLY A 822 35.76 -27.75 28.15
CA GLY A 822 34.99 -26.77 27.39
C GLY A 822 34.64 -25.49 28.15
N ARG A 823 34.26 -24.43 27.43
CA ARG A 823 33.76 -23.16 28.00
C ARG A 823 32.47 -23.35 28.79
N PHE A 824 31.59 -24.28 28.41
CA PHE A 824 30.40 -24.64 29.21
C PHE A 824 30.79 -25.29 30.54
N GLU A 825 31.80 -26.17 30.58
CA GLU A 825 32.35 -26.71 31.84
C GLU A 825 33.00 -25.60 32.69
N ALA A 826 33.79 -24.72 32.06
CA ALA A 826 34.45 -23.60 32.74
C ALA A 826 33.46 -22.54 33.27
N ALA A 827 32.24 -22.49 32.73
CA ALA A 827 31.17 -21.58 33.16
C ALA A 827 30.23 -22.20 34.21
N ASN A 828 30.46 -23.45 34.64
CA ASN A 828 29.59 -24.17 35.55
C ASN A 828 29.42 -23.45 36.90
N GLY A 829 28.17 -23.29 37.35
CA GLY A 829 27.80 -22.47 38.51
C GLY A 829 27.74 -20.96 38.22
N GLY A 830 28.14 -20.51 37.03
CA GLY A 830 28.29 -19.11 36.65
C GLY A 830 27.48 -18.72 35.42
N THR A 831 28.08 -17.89 34.55
CA THR A 831 27.42 -17.33 33.37
C THR A 831 28.32 -17.44 32.15
N LEU A 832 27.79 -17.96 31.04
CA LEU A 832 28.45 -17.96 29.74
C LEU A 832 27.83 -16.87 28.85
N PHE A 833 28.69 -16.00 28.31
CA PHE A 833 28.33 -15.00 27.33
C PHE A 833 28.84 -15.41 25.94
N LEU A 834 27.93 -15.53 24.97
CA LEU A 834 28.24 -15.82 23.58
C LEU A 834 27.88 -14.62 22.69
N ASP A 835 28.90 -13.91 22.21
CA ASP A 835 28.74 -12.82 21.26
C ASP A 835 28.71 -13.33 19.82
N GLU A 836 27.94 -12.62 18.98
CA GLU A 836 27.59 -12.94 17.60
C GLU A 836 26.99 -14.35 17.38
N ILE A 837 25.95 -14.70 18.14
CA ILE A 837 25.15 -15.93 17.89
C ILE A 837 24.58 -16.00 16.46
N GLY A 838 24.38 -14.86 15.78
CA GLY A 838 23.93 -14.82 14.38
C GLY A 838 24.96 -15.30 13.34
N ASP A 839 26.15 -15.76 13.76
CA ASP A 839 27.22 -16.29 12.89
C ASP A 839 27.49 -17.81 13.08
N VAL A 840 26.79 -18.52 13.96
CA VAL A 840 27.06 -19.96 14.17
C VAL A 840 26.48 -20.86 13.08
N SER A 841 27.22 -21.90 12.67
CA SER A 841 26.75 -22.93 11.72
C SER A 841 25.61 -23.80 12.27
N GLU A 842 24.82 -24.41 11.39
CA GLU A 842 23.67 -25.27 11.76
C GLU A 842 24.06 -26.43 12.70
N HIS A 843 25.25 -27.01 12.52
CA HIS A 843 25.74 -28.08 13.39
C HIS A 843 25.98 -27.58 14.82
N LEU A 844 26.56 -26.37 14.95
CA LEU A 844 26.73 -25.73 16.25
C LEU A 844 25.38 -25.25 16.83
N GLN A 845 24.45 -24.76 16.01
CA GLN A 845 23.09 -24.44 16.44
C GLN A 845 22.40 -25.65 17.08
N THR A 846 22.55 -26.84 16.46
CA THR A 846 22.02 -28.11 16.96
C THR A 846 22.67 -28.54 18.29
N ALA A 847 23.99 -28.32 18.45
CA ALA A 847 24.70 -28.61 19.69
C ALA A 847 24.33 -27.63 20.83
N LEU A 848 24.14 -26.35 20.50
CA LEU A 848 23.69 -25.32 21.43
C LEU A 848 22.26 -25.60 21.94
N LEU A 849 21.35 -26.01 21.06
CA LEU A 849 19.97 -26.37 21.44
C LEU A 849 19.94 -27.43 22.53
N ARG A 850 20.68 -28.54 22.36
CA ARG A 850 20.75 -29.63 23.35
C ARG A 850 21.26 -29.18 24.71
N VAL A 851 22.33 -28.38 24.77
CA VAL A 851 22.87 -27.92 26.07
C VAL A 851 21.98 -26.90 26.75
N ILE A 852 21.23 -26.08 25.99
CA ILE A 852 20.21 -25.18 26.56
C ILE A 852 19.09 -26.02 27.21
N GLU A 853 18.54 -26.99 26.50
CA GLU A 853 17.38 -27.79 26.94
C GLU A 853 17.70 -28.83 28.02
N GLU A 854 18.76 -29.64 27.84
CA GLU A 854 19.08 -30.75 28.74
C GLU A 854 19.99 -30.34 29.91
N GLN A 855 20.64 -29.16 29.83
CA GLN A 855 21.78 -28.76 30.68
C GLN A 855 22.91 -29.81 30.68
N ARG A 856 23.07 -30.48 29.52
CA ARG A 856 24.01 -31.59 29.28
C ARG A 856 24.61 -31.50 27.89
N PHE A 857 25.81 -32.05 27.72
CA PHE A 857 26.45 -32.24 26.41
C PHE A 857 27.49 -33.36 26.47
N GLN A 858 28.07 -33.73 25.33
CA GLN A 858 29.22 -34.61 25.22
C GLN A 858 30.41 -33.83 24.65
N ARG A 859 31.64 -34.10 25.11
CA ARG A 859 32.84 -33.47 24.52
C ARG A 859 33.04 -33.95 23.09
N VAL A 860 33.70 -33.16 22.25
CA VAL A 860 34.03 -33.59 20.88
C VAL A 860 34.89 -34.86 20.95
N GLY A 861 34.43 -35.94 20.30
CA GLY A 861 35.06 -37.27 20.33
C GLY A 861 34.87 -38.09 21.61
N GLY A 862 34.12 -37.59 22.60
CA GLY A 862 33.79 -38.31 23.84
C GLY A 862 32.38 -38.87 23.85
N VAL A 863 32.17 -39.96 24.60
CA VAL A 863 30.83 -40.53 24.87
C VAL A 863 30.25 -40.09 26.21
N ASP A 864 31.07 -39.59 27.12
CA ASP A 864 30.67 -39.18 28.47
C ASP A 864 29.76 -37.94 28.43
N THR A 865 28.55 -38.08 28.96
CA THR A 865 27.61 -36.96 29.12
C THR A 865 27.99 -36.10 30.32
N VAL A 866 28.50 -34.91 30.05
CA VAL A 866 28.79 -33.87 31.05
C VAL A 866 27.49 -33.11 31.36
N ARG A 867 27.15 -32.99 32.65
CA ARG A 867 26.09 -32.09 33.12
C ARG A 867 26.71 -30.79 33.62
N VAL A 868 26.10 -29.66 33.29
CA VAL A 868 26.47 -28.33 33.78
C VAL A 868 25.24 -27.60 34.33
N ASP A 869 25.46 -26.48 34.99
CA ASP A 869 24.43 -25.49 35.38
C ASP A 869 24.99 -24.10 35.07
N VAL A 870 24.52 -23.48 33.98
CA VAL A 870 25.11 -22.26 33.42
C VAL A 870 24.00 -21.30 33.01
N ARG A 871 24.04 -20.05 33.50
CA ARG A 871 23.20 -18.98 32.94
C ARG A 871 23.76 -18.57 31.58
N LEU A 872 22.90 -18.48 30.57
CA LEU A 872 23.30 -18.16 29.19
C LEU A 872 22.89 -16.73 28.83
N VAL A 873 23.84 -15.97 28.28
CA VAL A 873 23.59 -14.66 27.69
C VAL A 873 24.14 -14.67 26.26
N PHE A 874 23.29 -14.36 25.29
CA PHE A 874 23.62 -14.30 23.88
C PHE A 874 23.64 -12.85 23.41
N ALA A 875 24.39 -12.55 22.36
CA ALA A 875 24.36 -11.24 21.71
C ALA A 875 24.51 -11.36 20.19
N THR A 876 23.88 -10.45 19.44
CA THR A 876 24.19 -10.27 18.01
C THR A 876 23.82 -8.88 17.50
N HIS A 877 24.35 -8.50 16.33
CA HIS A 877 23.91 -7.35 15.53
C HIS A 877 22.98 -7.71 14.37
N ARG A 878 22.70 -9.00 14.10
CA ARG A 878 21.91 -9.46 12.94
C ARG A 878 20.42 -9.58 13.24
N ASP A 879 19.59 -9.37 12.22
CA ASP A 879 18.20 -9.80 12.27
C ASP A 879 18.12 -11.34 12.14
N LEU A 880 17.87 -12.00 13.27
CA LEU A 880 17.66 -13.45 13.28
C LEU A 880 16.38 -13.87 12.55
N ASN A 881 15.39 -12.97 12.36
CA ASN A 881 14.19 -13.26 11.59
C ASN A 881 14.50 -13.38 10.09
N GLU A 882 15.31 -12.49 9.53
CA GLU A 882 15.85 -12.63 8.16
C GLU A 882 16.71 -13.90 8.04
N ALA A 883 17.55 -14.20 9.03
CA ALA A 883 18.37 -15.42 9.03
C ALA A 883 17.52 -16.71 9.04
N MET A 884 16.41 -16.74 9.80
CA MET A 884 15.43 -17.83 9.80
C MET A 884 14.68 -17.94 8.46
N ARG A 885 14.16 -16.83 7.91
CA ARG A 885 13.50 -16.81 6.58
C ARG A 885 14.42 -17.30 5.46
N ALA A 886 15.72 -17.05 5.59
CA ALA A 886 16.76 -17.49 4.66
C ALA A 886 17.31 -18.92 4.93
N GLY A 887 16.74 -19.66 5.90
CA GLY A 887 17.20 -21.01 6.26
C GLY A 887 18.60 -21.08 6.88
N ARG A 888 19.17 -19.95 7.31
CA ARG A 888 20.53 -19.85 7.90
C ARG A 888 20.53 -20.00 9.43
N PHE A 889 19.38 -19.80 10.07
CA PHE A 889 19.20 -19.94 11.51
C PHE A 889 17.95 -20.76 11.82
N ARG A 890 18.00 -21.61 12.85
CA ARG A 890 16.88 -22.49 13.22
C ARG A 890 15.88 -21.78 14.16
N GLU A 891 14.60 -21.99 13.88
CA GLU A 891 13.47 -21.47 14.66
C GLU A 891 13.40 -22.08 16.07
N ASP A 892 13.74 -23.37 16.22
CA ASP A 892 13.81 -24.05 17.52
C ASP A 892 14.85 -23.42 18.46
N LEU A 893 16.07 -23.18 17.98
CA LEU A 893 17.11 -22.48 18.74
C LEU A 893 16.72 -21.03 19.02
N PHE A 894 16.13 -20.31 18.05
CA PHE A 894 15.70 -18.93 18.25
C PHE A 894 14.76 -18.79 19.45
N HIS A 895 13.68 -19.59 19.50
CA HIS A 895 12.73 -19.59 20.61
C HIS A 895 13.34 -19.97 21.97
N ARG A 896 14.44 -20.74 21.99
CA ARG A 896 15.18 -21.06 23.22
C ARG A 896 16.12 -19.95 23.69
N ILE A 897 16.76 -19.21 22.78
CA ILE A 897 17.68 -18.13 23.15
C ILE A 897 16.96 -16.78 23.38
N SER A 898 15.81 -16.56 22.73
CA SER A 898 15.05 -15.29 22.80
C SER A 898 14.13 -15.16 24.02
N ALA A 899 14.21 -16.09 24.98
CA ALA A 899 13.31 -16.18 26.15
C ALA A 899 13.19 -14.87 26.95
N VAL A 900 14.27 -14.08 27.00
CA VAL A 900 14.23 -12.64 27.25
C VAL A 900 15.05 -11.96 26.16
N THR A 901 14.47 -11.00 25.44
CA THR A 901 15.21 -10.16 24.48
C THR A 901 15.32 -8.73 25.02
N ILE A 902 16.54 -8.20 25.10
CA ILE A 902 16.84 -6.85 25.55
C ILE A 902 17.44 -6.07 24.37
N PRO A 903 16.75 -5.04 23.84
CA PRO A 903 17.30 -4.15 22.81
C PRO A 903 18.38 -3.25 23.42
N VAL A 904 19.46 -3.04 22.68
CA VAL A 904 20.62 -2.23 23.09
C VAL A 904 20.75 -1.04 22.14
N PRO A 905 20.47 0.20 22.61
CA PRO A 905 20.32 1.34 21.73
C PRO A 905 21.65 1.80 21.10
N PRO A 906 21.65 2.15 19.81
CA PRO A 906 22.79 2.78 19.15
C PRO A 906 23.05 4.18 19.70
N LEU A 907 24.26 4.69 19.51
CA LEU A 907 24.73 5.93 20.13
C LEU A 907 23.93 7.16 19.66
N ARG A 908 23.40 7.14 18.43
CA ARG A 908 22.49 8.14 17.87
C ARG A 908 21.11 8.25 18.56
N GLU A 909 20.71 7.25 19.35
CA GLU A 909 19.47 7.24 20.15
C GLU A 909 19.71 7.66 21.61
N ARG A 910 20.94 8.09 21.91
CA ARG A 910 21.41 8.54 23.23
C ARG A 910 22.50 9.59 23.09
N VAL A 911 22.20 10.64 22.34
CA VAL A 911 23.12 11.76 22.04
C VAL A 911 23.58 12.45 23.34
N GLU A 912 22.74 12.42 24.38
CA GLU A 912 23.03 12.96 25.72
C GLU A 912 24.17 12.23 26.44
N ASP A 913 24.48 10.98 26.05
CA ASP A 913 25.57 10.19 26.63
C ASP A 913 26.93 10.51 25.98
N ILE A 914 26.95 11.13 24.80
CA ILE A 914 28.18 11.39 24.01
C ILE A 914 29.20 12.27 24.76
N PRO A 915 28.83 13.39 25.41
CA PRO A 915 29.80 14.22 26.15
C PRO A 915 30.50 13.43 27.27
N VAL A 916 29.73 12.71 28.09
CA VAL A 916 30.23 11.91 29.22
C VAL A 916 31.14 10.78 28.74
N LEU A 917 30.81 10.15 27.62
CA LEU A 917 31.66 9.13 26.99
C LEU A 917 32.96 9.75 26.43
N ALA A 918 32.89 10.90 25.78
CA ALA A 918 34.08 11.58 25.24
C ALA A 918 35.03 12.05 26.34
N GLU A 919 34.51 12.68 27.39
CA GLU A 919 35.28 13.08 28.58
C GLU A 919 35.96 11.86 29.24
N HIS A 920 35.25 10.74 29.37
CA HIS A 920 35.81 9.50 29.91
C HIS A 920 36.96 8.95 29.05
N PHE A 921 36.83 8.91 27.72
CA PHE A 921 37.90 8.40 26.84
C PHE A 921 39.11 9.34 26.78
N ALA A 922 38.92 10.64 26.96
CA ALA A 922 40.01 11.60 27.12
C ALA A 922 40.74 11.40 28.47
N ALA A 923 40.00 11.20 29.57
CA ALA A 923 40.58 10.91 30.89
C ALA A 923 41.29 9.54 30.96
N GLU A 924 40.73 8.51 30.30
CA GLU A 924 41.37 7.20 30.13
C GLU A 924 42.73 7.35 29.43
N LEU A 925 42.78 8.05 28.30
CA LEU A 925 44.03 8.32 27.60
C LEU A 925 45.00 9.15 28.45
N ALA A 926 44.53 10.19 29.15
CA ALA A 926 45.38 10.99 30.03
C ALA A 926 46.05 10.14 31.13
N SER A 927 45.36 9.12 31.65
CA SER A 927 45.92 8.16 32.61
C SER A 927 46.95 7.21 32.00
N GLU A 928 46.83 6.88 30.71
CA GLU A 928 47.82 6.06 29.98
C GLU A 928 49.07 6.85 29.57
N THR A 929 48.93 8.14 29.22
CA THR A 929 50.00 8.94 28.60
C THR A 929 50.59 10.02 29.50
N GLY A 930 50.00 10.28 30.68
CA GLY A 930 50.36 11.38 31.56
C GLY A 930 50.05 12.78 30.98
N ARG A 931 49.23 12.86 29.92
CA ARG A 931 48.91 14.10 29.21
C ARG A 931 47.42 14.42 29.35
N GLU A 932 47.10 15.39 30.19
CA GLU A 932 45.74 15.93 30.28
C GLU A 932 45.39 16.71 29.00
N VAL A 933 44.31 16.29 28.32
CA VAL A 933 43.76 16.97 27.14
C VAL A 933 42.25 17.04 27.28
N SER A 934 41.71 18.26 27.25
CA SER A 934 40.26 18.55 27.28
C SER A 934 39.66 18.56 25.86
N LEU A 935 38.32 18.56 25.76
CA LEU A 935 37.62 18.85 24.50
C LEU A 935 36.98 20.25 24.57
N SER A 936 36.99 21.01 23.48
CA SER A 936 36.22 22.27 23.42
C SER A 936 34.71 22.01 23.27
N ALA A 937 33.88 22.99 23.64
CA ALA A 937 32.43 22.91 23.46
C ALA A 937 32.05 22.66 21.99
N ASP A 938 32.69 23.36 21.05
CA ASP A 938 32.52 23.19 19.61
C ASP A 938 32.89 21.78 19.12
N ALA A 939 33.93 21.17 19.71
CA ALA A 939 34.31 19.79 19.43
C ALA A 939 33.24 18.81 19.94
N ILE A 940 32.66 19.06 21.13
CA ILE A 940 31.56 18.26 21.68
C ILE A 940 30.28 18.44 20.84
N GLU A 941 29.94 19.64 20.34
CA GLU A 941 28.78 19.85 19.45
C GLU A 941 28.95 19.06 18.13
N ILE A 942 30.17 19.04 17.56
CA ILE A 942 30.49 18.20 16.39
C ILE A 942 30.26 16.71 16.70
N LEU A 943 30.81 16.21 17.81
CA LEU A 943 30.63 14.81 18.22
C LEU A 943 29.15 14.46 18.44
N CYS A 944 28.36 15.35 19.03
CA CYS A 944 26.92 15.16 19.23
C CYS A 944 26.11 15.20 17.91
N SER A 945 26.64 15.85 16.86
CA SER A 945 25.97 15.97 15.55
C SER A 945 26.24 14.82 14.58
N TRP A 946 27.11 13.86 14.95
CA TRP A 946 27.44 12.70 14.11
C TRP A 946 26.54 11.49 14.38
N ARG A 947 26.35 10.63 13.37
CA ARG A 947 25.45 9.46 13.45
C ARG A 947 26.06 8.20 14.07
N TRP A 948 27.39 8.18 14.26
CA TRP A 948 28.13 7.07 14.90
C TRP A 948 27.77 5.66 14.41
N PRO A 949 27.96 5.33 13.12
CA PRO A 949 27.69 3.97 12.58
C PRO A 949 28.49 2.85 13.28
N GLY A 950 29.67 3.13 13.83
CA GLY A 950 30.46 2.22 14.68
C GLY A 950 30.23 2.43 16.19
N ASN A 951 29.23 3.22 16.55
CA ASN A 951 28.76 3.46 17.91
C ASN A 951 29.88 3.89 18.88
N VAL A 952 29.88 3.39 20.13
CA VAL A 952 30.83 3.79 21.18
C VAL A 952 32.28 3.39 20.82
N ARG A 953 32.46 2.34 20.00
CA ARG A 953 33.79 1.92 19.50
C ARG A 953 34.38 2.95 18.52
N GLU A 954 33.55 3.55 17.66
CA GLU A 954 33.96 4.65 16.78
C GLU A 954 34.27 5.92 17.59
N LEU A 955 33.38 6.30 18.52
CA LEU A 955 33.58 7.47 19.39
C LEU A 955 34.90 7.37 20.18
N LYS A 956 35.19 6.22 20.81
CA LYS A 956 36.44 6.01 21.53
C LYS A 956 37.66 6.18 20.63
N ASN A 957 37.64 5.61 19.42
CA ASN A 957 38.74 5.72 18.48
C ASN A 957 38.96 7.17 18.01
N VAL A 958 37.88 7.89 17.69
CA VAL A 958 37.91 9.30 17.26
C VAL A 958 38.47 10.21 18.35
N VAL A 959 37.91 10.14 19.57
CA VAL A 959 38.34 10.98 20.70
C VAL A 959 39.80 10.67 21.06
N ARG A 960 40.17 9.39 21.15
CA ARG A 960 41.55 8.96 21.44
C ARG A 960 42.54 9.44 20.37
N LYS A 961 42.17 9.42 19.09
CA LYS A 961 43.02 9.96 18.01
C LYS A 961 43.18 11.48 18.16
N ALA A 962 42.09 12.21 18.33
CA ALA A 962 42.10 13.67 18.44
C ALA A 962 42.91 14.15 19.66
N CYS A 963 42.78 13.50 20.82
CA CYS A 963 43.55 13.82 22.03
C CYS A 963 45.05 13.48 21.89
N LEU A 964 45.41 12.39 21.19
CA LEU A 964 46.82 12.06 20.88
C LEU A 964 47.48 13.09 19.96
N MET A 965 46.77 13.52 18.91
CA MET A 965 47.28 14.40 17.86
C MET A 965 47.10 15.91 18.16
N ALA A 966 46.44 16.27 19.27
CA ALA A 966 46.35 17.66 19.70
C ALA A 966 47.75 18.26 19.94
N GLU A 967 47.96 19.52 19.56
CA GLU A 967 49.20 20.26 19.87
C GLU A 967 49.13 20.95 21.25
N GLY A 968 47.93 21.32 21.71
CA GLY A 968 47.69 22.02 22.99
C GLY A 968 47.06 21.17 24.10
N PRO A 969 46.54 21.80 25.17
CA PRO A 969 45.82 21.15 26.28
C PRO A 969 44.32 20.91 25.98
N THR A 970 43.85 21.25 24.77
CA THR A 970 42.45 21.15 24.36
C THR A 970 42.38 20.70 22.90
N VAL A 971 41.56 19.69 22.60
CA VAL A 971 41.10 19.36 21.24
C VAL A 971 40.14 20.45 20.79
N THR A 972 40.53 21.25 19.79
CA THR A 972 39.63 22.22 19.18
C THR A 972 38.82 21.59 18.05
N ARG A 973 37.85 22.34 17.52
CA ARG A 973 37.12 22.02 16.29
C ARG A 973 38.07 21.75 15.12
N GLU A 974 39.11 22.55 14.98
CA GLU A 974 40.10 22.44 13.91
C GLU A 974 40.95 21.18 14.07
N THR A 975 41.36 20.83 15.29
CA THR A 975 42.05 19.56 15.59
C THR A 975 41.16 18.37 15.23
N LEU A 976 39.91 18.37 15.69
CA LEU A 976 38.97 17.26 15.47
C LEU A 976 38.64 17.06 13.97
N LEU A 977 38.41 18.15 13.24
CA LEU A 977 38.10 18.12 11.80
C LEU A 977 39.35 17.97 10.91
N GLY A 978 40.53 18.27 11.43
CA GLY A 978 41.81 17.92 10.83
C GLY A 978 42.02 16.40 10.84
N GLU A 979 41.90 15.81 12.03
CA GLU A 979 42.21 14.40 12.28
C GLU A 979 41.12 13.42 11.89
N CYS A 980 39.86 13.83 11.88
CA CYS A 980 38.73 13.00 11.43
C CYS A 980 37.97 13.73 10.31
N PRO A 981 38.47 13.72 9.06
CA PRO A 981 37.86 14.43 7.94
C PRO A 981 36.40 14.01 7.64
N GLU A 982 36.00 12.82 8.06
CA GLU A 982 34.64 12.29 7.99
C GLU A 982 33.65 13.23 8.69
N LEU A 983 34.05 13.73 9.88
CA LEU A 983 33.28 14.66 10.70
C LEU A 983 33.12 16.05 10.09
N ARG A 984 33.75 16.37 8.94
CA ARG A 984 33.52 17.65 8.23
C ARG A 984 32.10 17.77 7.67
N HIS A 985 31.36 16.67 7.62
CA HIS A 985 29.93 16.62 7.29
C HIS A 985 29.03 16.70 8.55
N ALA A 986 29.59 16.41 9.73
CA ALA A 986 28.95 16.71 11.00
C ALA A 986 28.95 18.24 11.20
N GLY A 987 27.88 18.79 11.76
CA GLY A 987 27.79 20.24 12.00
C GLY A 987 27.45 21.11 10.78
N ARG A 988 27.09 20.58 9.59
CA ARG A 988 26.20 21.33 8.67
C ARG A 988 24.78 21.39 9.28
N ARG A 989 24.62 22.20 10.36
CA ARG A 989 23.36 22.96 10.51
C ARG A 989 23.15 23.71 9.18
N PRO A 990 21.92 23.82 8.67
CA PRO A 990 21.66 24.80 7.63
C PRO A 990 21.98 26.19 8.22
N ALA A 991 23.06 26.82 7.75
CA ALA A 991 23.23 28.26 7.92
C ALA A 991 21.97 28.93 7.34
N ALA A 992 21.43 29.96 8.02
CA ALA A 992 20.12 30.53 7.70
C ALA A 992 20.03 30.94 6.21
N GLY A 993 19.38 30.10 5.39
CA GLY A 993 19.58 30.07 3.93
C GLY A 993 19.71 28.66 3.32
N GLY A 994 19.89 27.62 4.12
CA GLY A 994 19.64 26.23 3.69
C GLY A 994 18.17 26.02 3.32
N LEU A 995 17.91 25.28 2.25
CA LEU A 995 16.55 25.07 1.73
C LEU A 995 15.79 24.02 2.55
N ASP A 996 15.03 24.48 3.54
CA ASP A 996 14.01 23.65 4.21
C ASP A 996 12.74 23.58 3.34
N VAL A 997 12.49 22.40 2.78
CA VAL A 997 11.33 22.11 1.93
C VAL A 997 10.02 22.15 2.73
N PHE A 998 10.07 21.83 4.02
CA PHE A 998 8.91 21.87 4.90
C PHE A 998 8.53 23.32 5.23
N ASP A 999 9.50 24.17 5.57
CA ASP A 999 9.30 25.63 5.68
C ASP A 999 8.78 26.23 4.36
N MET A 1000 9.27 25.81 3.20
CA MET A 1000 8.77 26.32 1.91
C MET A 1000 7.30 26.02 1.66
N VAL A 1001 6.89 24.76 1.84
CA VAL A 1001 5.52 24.34 1.53
C VAL A 1001 4.54 24.79 2.62
N PHE A 1002 4.89 24.61 3.90
CA PHE A 1002 3.98 24.81 5.03
C PHE A 1002 4.19 26.13 5.80
N GLY A 1003 5.41 26.70 5.78
CA GLY A 1003 5.71 28.00 6.42
C GLY A 1003 5.55 29.20 5.48
N ARG A 1004 5.96 29.07 4.22
CA ARG A 1004 5.93 30.12 3.19
C ARG A 1004 4.80 29.98 2.16
N GLY A 1005 4.06 28.86 2.19
CA GLY A 1005 2.94 28.61 1.29
C GLY A 1005 3.31 28.44 -0.18
N LEU A 1006 4.55 28.04 -0.50
CA LEU A 1006 4.95 27.74 -1.87
C LEU A 1006 4.28 26.44 -2.34
N SER A 1007 3.73 26.44 -3.55
CA SER A 1007 3.28 25.20 -4.18
C SER A 1007 4.44 24.21 -4.36
N LEU A 1008 4.13 22.91 -4.40
CA LEU A 1008 5.14 21.86 -4.61
C LEU A 1008 5.98 22.08 -5.88
N PHE A 1009 5.41 22.70 -6.92
CA PHE A 1009 6.12 23.08 -8.13
C PHE A 1009 7.18 24.18 -7.88
N GLN A 1010 6.83 25.20 -7.08
CA GLN A 1010 7.74 26.30 -6.73
C GLN A 1010 8.83 25.83 -5.75
N ALA A 1011 8.47 25.08 -4.71
CA ALA A 1011 9.43 24.51 -3.76
C ALA A 1011 10.43 23.57 -4.46
N ARG A 1012 9.95 22.76 -5.42
CA ARG A 1012 10.81 21.94 -6.29
C ARG A 1012 11.76 22.78 -7.15
N ALA A 1013 11.29 23.87 -7.75
CA ALA A 1013 12.14 24.74 -8.58
C ALA A 1013 13.28 25.40 -7.77
N GLU A 1014 13.00 25.89 -6.55
CA GLU A 1014 14.03 26.40 -5.62
C GLU A 1014 15.09 25.34 -5.31
N VAL A 1015 14.65 24.10 -4.99
CA VAL A 1015 15.54 22.97 -4.70
C VAL A 1015 16.39 22.59 -5.92
N GLU A 1016 15.80 22.47 -7.11
CA GLU A 1016 16.54 22.19 -8.34
C GLU A 1016 17.57 23.31 -8.63
N VAL A 1017 17.20 24.59 -8.45
CA VAL A 1017 18.11 25.73 -8.65
C VAL A 1017 19.30 25.72 -7.68
N ALA A 1018 19.08 25.42 -6.39
CA ALA A 1018 20.16 25.37 -5.40
C ALA A 1018 21.10 24.18 -5.63
N LEU A 1019 20.57 23.00 -5.96
CA LEU A 1019 21.38 21.82 -6.30
C LEU A 1019 22.24 22.06 -7.55
N ILE A 1020 21.68 22.72 -8.57
CA ILE A 1020 22.41 23.13 -9.77
C ILE A 1020 23.52 24.14 -9.43
N ARG A 1021 23.24 25.12 -8.56
CA ARG A 1021 24.23 26.13 -8.14
C ARG A 1021 25.38 25.51 -7.34
N GLU A 1022 25.09 24.62 -6.39
CA GLU A 1022 26.11 23.91 -5.59
C GLU A 1022 26.95 22.98 -6.49
N ALA A 1023 26.33 22.21 -7.40
CA ALA A 1023 27.05 21.32 -8.31
C ALA A 1023 27.97 22.08 -9.29
N LEU A 1024 27.54 23.25 -9.79
CA LEU A 1024 28.41 24.13 -10.58
C LEU A 1024 29.56 24.70 -9.73
N SER A 1025 29.31 25.08 -8.48
CA SER A 1025 30.35 25.56 -7.56
C SER A 1025 31.41 24.50 -7.29
N GLN A 1026 30.99 23.29 -6.87
CA GLN A 1026 31.89 22.17 -6.57
C GLN A 1026 32.70 21.67 -7.78
N THR A 1027 32.26 21.96 -9.00
CA THR A 1027 32.93 21.56 -10.25
C THR A 1027 33.60 22.72 -11.00
N GLY A 1028 33.75 23.89 -10.37
CA GLY A 1028 34.42 25.06 -10.95
C GLY A 1028 33.75 25.59 -12.22
N GLY A 1029 32.43 25.41 -12.35
CA GLY A 1029 31.64 25.79 -13.53
C GLY A 1029 31.59 24.74 -14.64
N ASN A 1030 32.20 23.56 -14.48
CA ASN A 1030 32.21 22.53 -15.50
C ASN A 1030 30.85 21.82 -15.61
N ILE A 1031 29.98 22.31 -16.49
CA ILE A 1031 28.63 21.77 -16.77
C ILE A 1031 28.64 20.25 -17.04
N SER A 1032 29.71 19.70 -17.64
CA SER A 1032 29.79 18.24 -17.87
C SER A 1032 29.95 17.46 -16.57
N ALA A 1033 30.82 17.93 -15.67
CA ALA A 1033 31.05 17.31 -14.36
C ALA A 1033 29.87 17.57 -13.40
N ALA A 1034 29.31 18.78 -13.39
CA ALA A 1034 28.11 19.09 -12.61
C ALA A 1034 26.91 18.20 -13.03
N ALA A 1035 26.78 17.92 -14.33
CA ALA A 1035 25.72 17.04 -14.83
C ALA A 1035 25.91 15.57 -14.37
N GLN A 1036 27.15 15.06 -14.37
CA GLN A 1036 27.45 13.75 -13.79
C GLN A 1036 27.18 13.70 -12.28
N LEU A 1037 27.59 14.74 -11.53
CA LEU A 1037 27.39 14.84 -10.08
C LEU A 1037 25.90 14.91 -9.71
N LEU A 1038 25.06 15.51 -10.56
CA LEU A 1038 23.60 15.55 -10.43
C LEU A 1038 22.87 14.39 -11.13
N GLY A 1039 23.57 13.37 -11.62
CA GLY A 1039 22.97 12.20 -12.25
C GLY A 1039 22.18 12.47 -13.54
N MET A 1040 22.42 13.60 -14.22
CA MET A 1040 21.62 14.04 -15.38
C MET A 1040 22.45 14.25 -16.66
N LYS A 1041 21.77 14.22 -17.82
CA LYS A 1041 22.43 14.40 -19.12
C LYS A 1041 22.86 15.87 -19.31
N ARG A 1042 24.14 16.11 -19.66
CA ARG A 1042 24.74 17.45 -19.88
C ARG A 1042 23.85 18.48 -20.61
N PRO A 1043 23.12 18.14 -21.71
CA PRO A 1043 22.25 19.11 -22.38
C PRO A 1043 21.11 19.63 -21.50
N ARG A 1044 20.53 18.77 -20.64
CA ARG A 1044 19.44 19.14 -19.72
C ARG A 1044 19.93 20.12 -18.67
N LEU A 1045 21.09 19.87 -18.05
CA LEU A 1045 21.71 20.82 -17.14
C LEU A 1045 22.01 22.15 -17.83
N SER A 1046 22.59 22.10 -19.04
CA SER A 1046 22.90 23.31 -19.83
C SER A 1046 21.67 24.12 -20.23
N GLN A 1047 20.49 23.48 -20.35
CA GLN A 1047 19.22 24.17 -20.54
C GLN A 1047 18.77 24.83 -19.23
N MET A 1048 18.66 24.06 -18.14
CA MET A 1048 18.19 24.56 -16.83
C MET A 1048 19.06 25.71 -16.29
N VAL A 1049 20.39 25.65 -16.47
CA VAL A 1049 21.32 26.73 -16.11
C VAL A 1049 21.03 28.02 -16.88
N LYS A 1050 20.62 27.93 -18.15
CA LYS A 1050 20.24 29.09 -18.97
C LYS A 1050 18.84 29.60 -18.63
N GLU A 1051 17.91 28.68 -18.35
CA GLU A 1051 16.51 28.94 -18.00
C GLU A 1051 16.39 29.68 -16.66
N TYR A 1052 17.15 29.26 -15.64
CA TYR A 1052 17.24 29.91 -14.33
C TYR A 1052 18.29 31.04 -14.25
N GLY A 1053 18.88 31.46 -15.37
CA GLY A 1053 19.80 32.60 -15.45
C GLY A 1053 21.09 32.47 -14.62
N LEU A 1054 21.53 31.25 -14.32
CA LEU A 1054 22.66 30.99 -13.43
C LEU A 1054 24.00 31.30 -14.10
N LYS A 1055 24.69 32.32 -13.62
CA LYS A 1055 26.04 32.69 -14.09
C LYS A 1055 27.08 31.69 -13.59
N VAL A 1056 27.98 31.32 -14.50
CA VAL A 1056 29.18 30.54 -14.17
C VAL A 1056 30.31 31.52 -13.84
N GLU A 1057 30.58 31.75 -12.56
CA GLU A 1057 31.74 32.52 -12.11
C GLU A 1057 32.98 31.62 -12.04
N ALA A 1058 33.83 31.74 -13.05
CA ALA A 1058 35.03 30.92 -13.19
C ALA A 1058 36.17 31.43 -12.28
N GLY A 1059 36.17 30.96 -11.03
CA GLY A 1059 37.33 31.02 -10.13
C GLY A 1059 37.39 32.26 -9.22
N ALA A 1060 36.84 32.12 -8.01
CA ALA A 1060 37.12 33.01 -6.89
C ALA A 1060 37.26 32.19 -5.60
N THR A 1061 38.45 32.23 -4.98
CA THR A 1061 38.68 31.63 -3.66
C THR A 1061 37.94 32.44 -2.58
N PRO A 1062 37.24 31.82 -1.61
CA PRO A 1062 36.47 32.58 -0.62
C PRO A 1062 37.35 33.46 0.27
N GLN A 1063 37.32 34.78 0.06
CA GLN A 1063 37.84 35.75 1.02
C GLN A 1063 36.75 36.16 2.02
N VAL A 1064 37.11 36.20 3.30
CA VAL A 1064 36.21 36.63 4.39
C VAL A 1064 36.05 38.15 4.34
N LEU A 1065 34.90 38.64 3.88
CA LEU A 1065 34.53 40.05 3.96
C LEU A 1065 34.05 40.41 5.37
N GLN A 1066 34.85 41.20 6.09
CA GLN A 1066 34.49 41.73 7.40
C GLN A 1066 33.40 42.82 7.31
N PRO A 1067 32.55 43.00 8.35
CA PRO A 1067 31.50 44.00 8.35
C PRO A 1067 32.05 45.42 8.47
N ARG A 1068 31.74 46.29 7.50
CA ARG A 1068 32.01 47.74 7.60
C ARG A 1068 30.89 48.45 8.37
N ARG A 1069 31.27 49.22 9.39
CA ARG A 1069 30.37 50.10 10.15
C ARG A 1069 30.15 51.45 9.43
N GLY A 1070 28.90 51.89 9.35
CA GLY A 1070 28.53 53.30 9.61
C GLY A 1070 28.29 54.26 8.43
N SER A 1071 27.48 55.29 8.76
CA SER A 1071 27.34 56.60 8.09
C SER A 1071 26.62 56.72 6.72
N ALA A 1072 25.29 56.71 6.79
CA ALA A 1072 24.38 57.83 6.45
C ALA A 1072 24.49 58.67 5.14
N ALA A 1073 23.29 58.99 4.63
CA ALA A 1073 22.82 60.28 4.09
C ALA A 1073 22.57 60.46 2.56
N LYS A 1074 21.32 60.88 2.28
CA LYS A 1074 20.82 61.80 1.22
C LYS A 1074 20.72 61.37 -0.26
N GLU A 1075 19.53 61.69 -0.81
CA GLU A 1075 19.22 62.19 -2.17
C GLU A 1075 19.65 61.37 -3.41
N GLY A 1076 18.89 61.31 -4.51
CA GLY A 1076 17.58 61.88 -4.85
C GLY A 1076 17.14 61.45 -6.28
N ARG A 1077 15.88 61.70 -6.65
CA ARG A 1077 15.32 61.45 -8.00
C ARG A 1077 16.01 62.30 -9.10
N PRO A 1078 15.96 61.93 -10.40
CA PRO A 1078 14.77 61.50 -11.16
C PRO A 1078 14.18 60.12 -10.84
#